data_AF-A0AAQ4PQE7-F1
#
_entry.id   AF-A0AAQ4PQE7-F1
#
_cell.length_a   1.000
_cell.length_b   1.000
_cell.length_c   1.000
_cell.angle_alpha   90.00
_cell.angle_beta   90.00
_cell.angle_gamma   90.00
#
_symmetry.space_group_name_H-M   'P 1'
#
loop_
_entity.id
_entity.type
_entity.pdbx_description
1 polymer ?
#
loop_
_entity_poly.entity_id
_entity_poly.type
_entity_poly.pdbx_seq_one_letter_code
_entity_poly.pdbx_strand_id
1 'polypeptide(L)'
;MLVVVLSFSTRLYKITEPPHVCWDETHFGKMGSYYINRTFFFDVHPPLGKMLIGLAGYVTGYDGTFPFMKPGDKYEHHDYWGMRGFCAVLGSFLPIFAYLIVRELSQSHTAALITATLLIFDTGCITISQYILLDPILLFFIMAAVLSMVKFDQQRYRPFSWYWWLWLLLTGASLAGALGVKFVGLFVILLVGLHTVWDLWELLGDLSLSLVDIAKHFLARVAGLILLPLFLYVTTFAIHFAVLNKSGPGDGFFSSAFQSRLVGNNLYNASMPEYLAYGSTITVKNLRIAGGYLHSHWHLYPEGVGARQQQVTAYLHKDYNNLWLVQRKDDNDSRSGTPDLVRHGDVIRLEHKETTRNLHGHLHAAPLTKKHFQVTGYGVNGTGDTNDLWQVEVCGGQKGDPVKVLRSKVRFLHRATGCVLYSSGKTLPKWGWEQVEVTCSPYLKETPSSQWNIEDHINPKLPNISLSVLKPHFLEILLESHIVMIRGNSGLKPKDNEMNSKPWHWPINYQGLRFSGVNDTEYRVYLLGNPVVWWVNLAGLGLYPIMVAVASVALQRGFSLGQKRREHAAVLQGKGGLLLLGWLLHYAPFYSMGRVLYYHHYFPAMLFSSMLTGITFDVLLKSTDLLLRPPYSDWLQRLGQVALLLSVLYSFYLFHPLSYGMTGPLAHEPGSAMAGLKWMDSWEF
;
A
#
# COMPACT_ATOMS: atom_id res chain seq x y z
N MET A 1 19.79 -25.35 -13.48
CA MET A 1 20.85 -24.64 -14.22
C MET A 1 20.27 -23.86 -15.38
N LEU A 2 19.76 -24.49 -16.44
CA LEU A 2 19.19 -23.78 -17.62
C LEU A 2 18.16 -22.68 -17.25
N VAL A 3 17.15 -23.02 -16.45
CA VAL A 3 16.11 -22.07 -15.97
C VAL A 3 16.73 -20.86 -15.24
N VAL A 4 17.79 -21.08 -14.47
CA VAL A 4 18.49 -20.00 -13.74
C VAL A 4 19.18 -19.08 -14.73
N VAL A 5 20.00 -19.64 -15.63
CA VAL A 5 20.74 -18.86 -16.63
C VAL A 5 19.79 -18.03 -17.48
N LEU A 6 18.72 -18.63 -18.01
CA LEU A 6 17.75 -17.90 -18.83
C LEU A 6 16.99 -16.84 -18.04
N SER A 7 16.58 -17.13 -16.80
CA SER A 7 15.84 -16.17 -15.96
C SER A 7 16.67 -14.94 -15.58
N PHE A 8 17.95 -15.12 -15.30
CA PHE A 8 18.88 -14.01 -15.06
C PHE A 8 19.21 -13.27 -16.35
N SER A 9 19.45 -14.00 -17.44
CA SER A 9 19.80 -13.39 -18.73
C SER A 9 18.69 -12.49 -19.27
N THR A 10 17.41 -12.90 -19.18
CA THR A 10 16.31 -12.07 -19.66
C THR A 10 16.12 -10.81 -18.80
N ARG A 11 16.13 -10.93 -17.47
CA ARG A 11 15.83 -9.78 -16.60
C ARG A 11 17.00 -8.81 -16.42
N LEU A 12 18.24 -9.26 -16.50
CA LEU A 12 19.41 -8.38 -16.42
C LEU A 12 19.81 -7.76 -17.77
N TYR A 13 19.19 -8.20 -18.87
CA TYR A 13 19.43 -7.60 -20.18
C TYR A 13 18.98 -6.14 -20.23
N LYS A 14 19.86 -5.25 -20.67
CA LYS A 14 19.58 -3.81 -20.88
C LYS A 14 19.04 -3.07 -19.64
N ILE A 15 19.47 -3.44 -18.44
CA ILE A 15 18.93 -2.85 -17.20
C ILE A 15 19.13 -1.33 -17.05
N THR A 16 20.19 -0.80 -17.66
CA THR A 16 20.48 0.64 -17.71
C THR A 16 19.63 1.39 -18.74
N GLU A 17 18.97 0.69 -19.65
CA GLU A 17 18.09 1.28 -20.66
C GLU A 17 16.61 1.11 -20.22
N PRO A 18 15.77 2.15 -20.31
CA PRO A 18 16.09 3.54 -20.63
C PRO A 18 16.82 4.28 -19.49
N PRO A 19 17.69 5.26 -19.79
CA PRO A 19 18.38 6.10 -18.80
C PRO A 19 17.53 7.25 -18.26
N HIS A 20 16.24 6.99 -18.04
CA HIS A 20 15.31 7.94 -17.46
C HIS A 20 14.27 7.24 -16.59
N VAL A 21 13.61 8.03 -15.75
CA VAL A 21 12.65 7.57 -14.74
C VAL A 21 11.40 7.00 -15.40
N CYS A 22 11.04 5.77 -15.02
CA CYS A 22 9.78 5.13 -15.44
C CYS A 22 8.64 5.40 -14.43
N TRP A 23 7.41 5.10 -14.85
CA TRP A 23 6.13 5.26 -14.13
C TRP A 23 6.23 5.41 -12.59
N ASP A 24 6.34 4.31 -11.86
CA ASP A 24 6.36 4.30 -10.38
C ASP A 24 7.79 4.41 -9.78
N GLU A 25 8.84 4.49 -10.61
CA GLU A 25 10.19 4.81 -10.12
C GLU A 25 10.23 6.21 -9.49
N THR A 26 9.37 7.11 -9.98
CA THR A 26 9.14 8.44 -9.38
C THR A 26 8.80 8.38 -7.89
N HIS A 27 8.03 7.38 -7.47
CA HIS A 27 7.61 7.22 -6.09
C HIS A 27 8.66 6.45 -5.28
N PHE A 28 9.03 5.25 -5.73
CA PHE A 28 9.85 4.36 -4.91
C PHE A 28 11.34 4.72 -4.93
N GLY A 29 11.84 5.30 -6.03
CA GLY A 29 13.17 5.90 -6.08
C GLY A 29 13.29 7.06 -5.11
N LYS A 30 12.30 7.98 -5.11
CA LYS A 30 12.22 9.10 -4.16
C LYS A 30 12.19 8.65 -2.70
N MET A 31 11.40 7.61 -2.41
CA MET A 31 11.36 7.01 -1.07
C MET A 31 12.70 6.37 -0.70
N GLY A 32 13.42 5.77 -1.65
CA GLY A 32 14.80 5.32 -1.48
C GLY A 32 15.73 6.47 -1.09
N SER A 33 15.67 7.61 -1.80
CA SER A 33 16.41 8.84 -1.46
C SER A 33 16.12 9.31 -0.03
N TYR A 34 14.88 9.25 0.43
CA TYR A 34 14.50 9.66 1.78
C TYR A 34 15.14 8.80 2.88
N TYR A 35 15.32 7.50 2.65
CA TYR A 35 16.06 6.65 3.61
C TYR A 35 17.53 7.02 3.70
N ILE A 36 18.17 7.31 2.56
CA ILE A 36 19.58 7.73 2.50
C ILE A 36 19.75 9.07 3.23
N ASN A 37 18.86 10.04 2.96
CA ASN A 37 18.89 11.36 3.57
C ASN A 37 18.39 11.40 5.02
N ARG A 38 17.78 10.30 5.50
CA ARG A 38 17.12 10.15 6.80
C ARG A 38 15.93 11.08 7.03
N THR A 39 15.28 11.50 5.96
CA THR A 39 14.12 12.42 5.99
C THR A 39 12.81 11.65 6.07
N PHE A 40 11.99 11.95 7.07
CA PHE A 40 10.73 11.26 7.29
C PHE A 40 9.73 11.51 6.16
N PHE A 41 9.05 10.45 5.74
CA PHE A 41 7.98 10.51 4.76
C PHE A 41 6.85 9.55 5.14
N PHE A 42 5.67 9.80 4.61
CA PHE A 42 4.51 8.94 4.77
C PHE A 42 4.23 8.20 3.46
N ASP A 43 3.90 6.91 3.55
CA ASP A 43 3.39 6.13 2.44
C ASP A 43 2.34 5.11 2.93
N VAL A 44 1.43 4.70 2.04
CA VAL A 44 0.37 3.73 2.35
C VAL A 44 0.87 2.29 2.45
N HIS A 45 2.04 1.98 1.89
CA HIS A 45 2.61 0.65 1.93
C HIS A 45 3.64 0.51 3.07
N PRO A 46 3.74 -0.68 3.69
CA PRO A 46 4.78 -1.01 4.64
C PRO A 46 6.23 -0.72 4.12
N PRO A 47 7.21 -0.52 5.03
CA PRO A 47 8.47 0.13 4.67
C PRO A 47 9.55 -0.80 4.07
N LEU A 48 9.45 -2.13 4.21
CA LEU A 48 10.56 -3.06 3.89
C LEU A 48 11.08 -2.90 2.47
N GLY A 49 10.20 -2.94 1.47
CA GLY A 49 10.62 -2.89 0.07
C GLY A 49 11.35 -1.58 -0.28
N LYS A 50 10.88 -0.46 0.28
CA LYS A 50 11.50 0.85 0.08
C LYS A 50 12.85 0.96 0.79
N MET A 51 12.97 0.38 1.98
CA MET A 51 14.24 0.31 2.70
C MET A 51 15.26 -0.52 1.92
N LEU A 52 14.84 -1.65 1.34
CA LEU A 52 15.71 -2.49 0.51
C LEU A 52 16.16 -1.78 -0.77
N ILE A 53 15.28 -1.03 -1.42
CA ILE A 53 15.62 -0.18 -2.57
C ILE A 53 16.65 0.89 -2.17
N GLY A 54 16.41 1.60 -1.07
CA GLY A 54 17.34 2.60 -0.54
C GLY A 54 18.70 1.99 -0.17
N LEU A 55 18.70 0.80 0.45
CA LEU A 55 19.91 0.05 0.77
C LEU A 55 20.69 -0.35 -0.49
N ALA A 56 20.00 -0.85 -1.51
CA ALA A 56 20.62 -1.23 -2.79
C ALA A 56 21.27 -0.01 -3.47
N GLY A 57 20.59 1.14 -3.48
CA GLY A 57 21.17 2.39 -3.95
C GLY A 57 22.41 2.80 -3.15
N TYR A 58 22.30 2.85 -1.83
CA TYR A 58 23.40 3.26 -0.95
C TYR A 58 24.65 2.39 -1.12
N VAL A 59 24.50 1.07 -1.21
CA VAL A 59 25.62 0.13 -1.38
C VAL A 59 26.30 0.25 -2.75
N THR A 60 25.57 0.74 -3.76
CA THR A 60 26.05 0.85 -5.15
C THR A 60 26.50 2.25 -5.55
N GLY A 61 26.51 3.21 -4.61
CA GLY A 61 27.05 4.55 -4.82
C GLY A 61 26.02 5.66 -5.01
N TYR A 62 24.72 5.36 -4.95
CA TYR A 62 23.68 6.38 -5.03
C TYR A 62 23.64 7.25 -3.76
N ASP A 63 23.68 8.57 -3.94
CA ASP A 63 23.81 9.56 -2.88
C ASP A 63 22.49 10.09 -2.32
N GLY A 64 21.35 9.77 -2.97
CA GLY A 64 20.03 10.25 -2.54
C GLY A 64 19.68 11.66 -2.98
N THR A 65 20.43 12.28 -3.90
CA THR A 65 20.19 13.68 -4.31
C THR A 65 19.22 13.80 -5.48
N PHE A 66 19.02 12.74 -6.28
CA PHE A 66 18.12 12.78 -7.43
C PHE A 66 16.64 12.91 -6.99
N PRO A 67 15.87 13.87 -7.58
CA PRO A 67 14.58 14.28 -7.03
C PRO A 67 13.38 13.40 -7.42
N PHE A 68 13.49 12.58 -8.48
CA PHE A 68 12.42 11.69 -8.97
C PHE A 68 11.05 12.41 -9.12
N MET A 69 10.99 13.43 -9.98
CA MET A 69 9.80 14.30 -10.06
C MET A 69 8.73 13.76 -10.98
N LYS A 70 9.08 13.41 -12.22
CA LYS A 70 8.13 12.93 -13.22
C LYS A 70 8.73 11.80 -14.08
N PRO A 71 7.89 10.94 -14.67
CA PRO A 71 8.36 9.97 -15.64
C PRO A 71 9.00 10.69 -16.85
N GLY A 72 10.12 10.16 -17.34
CA GLY A 72 10.92 10.75 -18.41
C GLY A 72 12.10 11.63 -17.94
N ASP A 73 12.20 11.95 -16.66
CA ASP A 73 13.37 12.66 -16.12
C ASP A 73 14.64 11.81 -16.30
N LYS A 74 15.69 12.38 -16.89
CA LYS A 74 16.96 11.69 -17.13
C LYS A 74 17.78 11.62 -15.83
N TYR A 75 18.44 10.50 -15.59
CA TYR A 75 19.25 10.30 -14.38
C TYR A 75 20.57 11.11 -14.35
N GLU A 76 20.99 11.63 -15.50
CA GLU A 76 22.22 12.42 -15.66
C GLU A 76 23.46 11.67 -15.11
N HIS A 77 24.06 12.17 -14.03
CA HIS A 77 25.27 11.64 -13.39
C HIS A 77 24.99 10.77 -12.16
N HIS A 78 23.71 10.49 -11.85
CA HIS A 78 23.33 9.73 -10.65
C HIS A 78 23.30 8.22 -10.93
N ASP A 79 23.91 7.44 -10.04
CA ASP A 79 23.99 5.98 -10.15
C ASP A 79 22.68 5.29 -9.71
N TYR A 80 21.76 5.03 -10.64
CA TYR A 80 20.50 4.32 -10.36
C TYR A 80 20.57 2.80 -10.60
N TRP A 81 21.63 2.32 -11.25
CA TRP A 81 21.74 0.95 -11.76
C TRP A 81 21.55 -0.10 -10.66
N GLY A 82 22.07 0.15 -9.46
CA GLY A 82 22.02 -0.82 -8.36
C GLY A 82 20.61 -1.05 -7.82
N MET A 83 19.76 -0.01 -7.85
CA MET A 83 18.35 -0.15 -7.47
C MET A 83 17.59 -1.02 -8.46
N ARG A 84 17.76 -0.77 -9.77
CA ARG A 84 17.18 -1.62 -10.83
C ARG A 84 17.73 -3.04 -10.78
N GLY A 85 19.05 -3.17 -10.63
CA GLY A 85 19.78 -4.44 -10.49
C GLY A 85 19.22 -5.30 -9.36
N PHE A 86 19.01 -4.70 -8.19
CA PHE A 86 18.41 -5.40 -7.04
C PHE A 86 17.00 -5.92 -7.35
N CYS A 87 16.13 -5.09 -7.93
CA CYS A 87 14.79 -5.50 -8.35
C CYS A 87 14.84 -6.64 -9.37
N ALA A 88 15.69 -6.52 -10.39
CA ALA A 88 15.82 -7.52 -11.44
C ALA A 88 16.34 -8.86 -10.92
N VAL A 89 17.32 -8.85 -10.01
CA VAL A 89 17.84 -10.06 -9.35
C VAL A 89 16.73 -10.77 -8.57
N LEU A 90 15.95 -10.04 -7.77
CA LEU A 90 14.81 -10.63 -7.05
C LEU A 90 13.74 -11.16 -8.02
N GLY A 91 13.46 -10.42 -9.08
CA GLY A 91 12.58 -10.84 -10.16
C GLY A 91 13.06 -12.12 -10.87
N SER A 92 14.37 -12.34 -10.99
CA SER A 92 14.96 -13.55 -11.60
C SER A 92 14.73 -14.81 -10.79
N PHE A 93 14.43 -14.70 -9.50
CA PHE A 93 14.02 -15.85 -8.70
C PHE A 93 12.58 -16.29 -8.97
N LEU A 94 11.71 -15.46 -9.56
CA LEU A 94 10.29 -15.82 -9.75
C LEU A 94 10.10 -17.08 -10.60
N PRO A 95 10.70 -17.22 -11.81
CA PRO A 95 10.57 -18.45 -12.58
C PRO A 95 11.29 -19.64 -11.94
N ILE A 96 12.36 -19.39 -11.19
CA ILE A 96 13.12 -20.43 -10.47
C ILE A 96 12.25 -21.02 -9.35
N PHE A 97 11.63 -20.17 -8.54
CA PHE A 97 10.72 -20.60 -7.49
C PHE A 97 9.49 -21.28 -8.07
N ALA A 98 8.90 -20.75 -9.14
CA ALA A 98 7.77 -21.40 -9.83
C ALA A 98 8.14 -22.81 -10.35
N TYR A 99 9.32 -22.96 -10.96
CA TYR A 99 9.84 -24.27 -11.37
C TYR A 99 9.93 -25.23 -10.19
N LEU A 100 10.54 -24.80 -9.08
CA LEU A 100 10.71 -25.64 -7.90
C LEU A 100 9.37 -26.00 -7.25
N ILE A 101 8.46 -25.03 -7.09
CA ILE A 101 7.12 -25.23 -6.54
C ILE A 101 6.37 -26.27 -7.38
N VAL A 102 6.28 -26.08 -8.70
CA VAL A 102 5.55 -27.01 -9.57
C VAL A 102 6.22 -28.39 -9.60
N ARG A 103 7.55 -28.45 -9.59
CA ARG A 103 8.28 -29.73 -9.49
C ARG A 103 7.91 -30.47 -8.21
N GLU A 104 7.89 -29.79 -7.07
CA GLU A 104 7.56 -30.42 -5.79
C GLU A 104 6.08 -30.80 -5.67
N LEU A 105 5.18 -30.00 -6.23
CA LEU A 105 3.74 -30.25 -6.22
C LEU A 105 3.32 -31.38 -7.16
N SER A 106 3.86 -31.40 -8.39
CA SER A 106 3.43 -32.34 -9.44
C SER A 106 4.35 -33.55 -9.62
N GLN A 107 5.55 -33.54 -9.02
CA GLN A 107 6.62 -34.51 -9.26
C GLN A 107 6.99 -34.65 -10.75
N SER A 108 6.69 -33.63 -11.56
CA SER A 108 6.86 -33.64 -13.02
C SER A 108 7.83 -32.55 -13.47
N HIS A 109 8.94 -32.97 -14.09
CA HIS A 109 9.90 -32.03 -14.69
C HIS A 109 9.33 -31.28 -15.89
N THR A 110 8.43 -31.92 -16.66
CA THR A 110 7.80 -31.32 -17.83
C THR A 110 6.82 -30.21 -17.43
N ALA A 111 5.99 -30.44 -16.40
CA ALA A 111 5.11 -29.40 -15.85
C ALA A 111 5.92 -28.18 -15.36
N ALA A 112 7.00 -28.44 -14.61
CA ALA A 112 7.86 -27.39 -14.08
C ALA A 112 8.56 -26.59 -15.20
N LEU A 113 9.03 -27.26 -16.26
CA LEU A 113 9.64 -26.60 -17.42
C LEU A 113 8.65 -25.75 -18.21
N ILE A 114 7.40 -26.22 -18.38
CA ILE A 114 6.34 -25.44 -19.02
C ILE A 114 6.11 -24.15 -18.23
N THR A 115 5.88 -24.26 -16.92
CA THR A 115 5.70 -23.10 -16.04
C THR A 115 6.88 -22.13 -16.09
N ALA A 116 8.11 -22.63 -16.02
CA ALA A 116 9.30 -21.79 -16.07
C ALA A 116 9.41 -21.05 -17.41
N THR A 117 9.11 -21.74 -18.52
CA THR A 117 9.13 -21.16 -19.87
C THR A 117 8.11 -20.03 -19.99
N LEU A 118 6.87 -20.24 -19.53
CA LEU A 118 5.83 -19.21 -19.54
C LEU A 118 6.29 -17.94 -18.79
N LEU A 119 6.95 -18.08 -17.63
CA LEU A 119 7.37 -16.94 -16.80
C LEU A 119 8.72 -16.32 -17.20
N ILE A 120 9.62 -17.07 -17.83
CA ILE A 120 10.90 -16.54 -18.34
C ILE A 120 10.65 -15.61 -19.52
N PHE A 121 9.71 -15.99 -20.39
CA PHE A 121 9.42 -15.33 -21.67
C PHE A 121 8.13 -14.49 -21.64
N ASP A 122 7.62 -14.18 -20.45
CA ASP A 122 6.54 -13.21 -20.27
C ASP A 122 7.12 -11.78 -20.18
N THR A 123 6.73 -10.94 -21.14
CA THR A 123 7.19 -9.54 -21.23
C THR A 123 6.75 -8.72 -20.03
N GLY A 124 5.53 -8.92 -19.54
CA GLY A 124 5.03 -8.20 -18.37
C GLY A 124 5.85 -8.48 -17.11
N CYS A 125 6.21 -9.76 -16.90
CA CYS A 125 6.98 -10.20 -15.73
C CYS A 125 8.41 -9.68 -15.79
N ILE A 126 9.00 -9.55 -16.99
CA ILE A 126 10.30 -8.92 -17.18
C ILE A 126 10.18 -7.42 -16.88
N THR A 127 9.25 -6.69 -17.52
CA THR A 127 9.06 -5.25 -17.31
C THR A 127 8.88 -4.93 -15.84
N ILE A 128 7.96 -5.60 -15.14
CA ILE A 128 7.73 -5.29 -13.71
C ILE A 128 8.96 -5.59 -12.84
N SER A 129 9.84 -6.50 -13.26
CA SER A 129 11.06 -6.90 -12.54
C SER A 129 12.23 -5.92 -12.71
N GLN A 130 12.33 -5.22 -13.85
CA GLN A 130 13.54 -4.49 -14.21
C GLN A 130 13.67 -3.10 -13.57
N TYR A 131 12.55 -2.51 -13.15
CA TYR A 131 12.50 -1.12 -12.70
C TYR A 131 12.47 -1.00 -11.17
N ILE A 132 12.71 0.21 -10.67
CA ILE A 132 12.70 0.55 -9.24
C ILE A 132 11.25 0.53 -8.72
N LEU A 133 10.74 -0.67 -8.46
CA LEU A 133 9.37 -0.94 -8.04
C LEU A 133 9.35 -1.79 -6.77
N LEU A 134 8.24 -1.72 -6.05
CA LEU A 134 8.00 -2.61 -4.91
C LEU A 134 7.55 -4.02 -5.34
N ASP A 135 6.98 -4.15 -6.53
CA ASP A 135 6.39 -5.40 -7.00
C ASP A 135 7.39 -6.56 -7.13
N PRO A 136 8.62 -6.39 -7.64
CA PRO A 136 9.61 -7.48 -7.70
C PRO A 136 9.91 -8.07 -6.33
N ILE A 137 10.05 -7.19 -5.33
CA ILE A 137 10.34 -7.56 -3.94
C ILE A 137 9.12 -8.28 -3.32
N LEU A 138 7.91 -7.76 -3.58
CA LEU A 138 6.66 -8.39 -3.13
C LEU A 138 6.51 -9.80 -3.73
N LEU A 139 6.63 -9.91 -5.05
CA LEU A 139 6.48 -11.17 -5.78
C LEU A 139 7.52 -12.19 -5.32
N PHE A 140 8.76 -11.74 -5.06
CA PHE A 140 9.82 -12.59 -4.52
C PHE A 140 9.40 -13.20 -3.18
N PHE A 141 8.96 -12.38 -2.22
CA PHE A 141 8.54 -12.88 -0.91
C PHE A 141 7.28 -13.74 -0.96
N ILE A 142 6.32 -13.43 -1.83
CA ILE A 142 5.14 -14.28 -2.07
C ILE A 142 5.58 -15.67 -2.55
N MET A 143 6.42 -15.72 -3.59
CA MET A 143 6.89 -16.99 -4.15
C MET A 143 7.82 -17.74 -3.21
N ALA A 144 8.65 -17.03 -2.44
CA ALA A 144 9.50 -17.63 -1.39
C ALA A 144 8.66 -18.24 -0.27
N ALA A 145 7.57 -17.58 0.14
CA ALA A 145 6.63 -18.12 1.14
C ALA A 145 5.94 -19.39 0.64
N VAL A 146 5.45 -19.38 -0.61
CA VAL A 146 4.82 -20.57 -1.22
C VAL A 146 5.83 -21.70 -1.38
N LEU A 147 7.05 -21.43 -1.87
CA LEU A 147 8.10 -22.44 -1.99
C LEU A 147 8.48 -23.04 -0.63
N SER A 148 8.67 -22.19 0.38
CA SER A 148 9.03 -22.64 1.73
C SER A 148 7.90 -23.44 2.37
N MET A 149 6.64 -23.06 2.15
CA MET A 149 5.46 -23.83 2.60
C MET A 149 5.43 -25.21 1.92
N VAL A 150 5.59 -25.28 0.60
CA VAL A 150 5.61 -26.56 -0.12
C VAL A 150 6.78 -27.43 0.35
N LYS A 151 7.95 -26.84 0.60
CA LYS A 151 9.12 -27.55 1.14
C LYS A 151 8.92 -28.02 2.57
N PHE A 152 8.21 -27.25 3.39
CA PHE A 152 7.80 -27.63 4.73
C PHE A 152 6.89 -28.86 4.70
N ASP A 153 5.92 -28.89 3.80
CA ASP A 153 5.02 -30.06 3.64
C ASP A 153 5.76 -31.32 3.24
N GLN A 154 6.85 -31.21 2.47
CA GLN A 154 7.69 -32.37 2.14
C GLN A 154 8.37 -32.99 3.37
N GLN A 155 8.54 -32.22 4.45
CA GLN A 155 9.11 -32.71 5.70
C GLN A 155 8.04 -33.27 6.65
N ARG A 156 6.79 -33.46 6.20
CA ARG A 156 5.69 -33.98 7.05
C ARG A 156 5.97 -35.35 7.66
N TYR A 157 6.74 -36.19 6.98
CA TYR A 157 7.16 -37.50 7.49
C TYR A 157 8.36 -37.45 8.46
N ARG A 158 8.97 -36.27 8.65
CA ARG A 158 10.08 -36.04 9.58
C ARG A 158 9.82 -34.78 10.42
N PRO A 159 8.72 -34.73 11.19
CA PRO A 159 8.33 -33.56 11.95
C PRO A 159 9.39 -33.21 12.99
N PHE A 160 9.52 -31.92 13.31
CA PHE A 160 10.49 -31.38 14.28
C PHE A 160 11.98 -31.63 13.96
N SER A 161 12.30 -32.17 12.78
CA SER A 161 13.68 -32.21 12.30
C SER A 161 14.23 -30.81 12.05
N TRP A 162 15.55 -30.68 11.92
CA TRP A 162 16.17 -29.39 11.63
C TRP A 162 15.67 -28.80 10.30
N TYR A 163 15.49 -29.64 9.26
CA TYR A 163 14.95 -29.23 7.97
C TYR A 163 13.49 -28.77 8.10
N TRP A 164 12.69 -29.45 8.93
CA TRP A 164 11.31 -29.08 9.19
C TRP A 164 11.23 -27.66 9.82
N TRP A 165 12.06 -27.39 10.83
CA TRP A 165 12.15 -26.07 11.44
C TRP A 165 12.69 -25.02 10.48
N LEU A 166 13.71 -25.34 9.67
CA LEU A 166 14.25 -24.42 8.67
C LEU A 166 13.15 -23.93 7.73
N TRP A 167 12.38 -24.84 7.12
CA TRP A 167 11.35 -24.46 6.16
C TRP A 167 10.16 -23.76 6.83
N LEU A 168 9.82 -24.12 8.07
CA LEU A 168 8.81 -23.41 8.85
C LEU A 168 9.21 -21.95 9.12
N LEU A 169 10.45 -21.73 9.59
CA LEU A 169 10.97 -20.40 9.90
C LEU A 169 11.17 -19.57 8.63
N LEU A 170 11.63 -20.17 7.52
CA LEU A 170 11.73 -19.50 6.22
C LEU A 170 10.36 -19.11 5.67
N THR A 171 9.33 -19.95 5.88
CA THR A 171 7.96 -19.59 5.53
C THR A 171 7.52 -18.37 6.33
N GLY A 172 7.72 -18.37 7.66
CA GLY A 172 7.41 -17.23 8.51
C GLY A 172 8.15 -15.94 8.12
N ALA A 173 9.46 -16.03 7.88
CA ALA A 173 10.26 -14.88 7.45
C ALA A 173 9.80 -14.32 6.10
N SER A 174 9.43 -15.20 5.15
CA SER A 174 8.92 -14.79 3.83
C SER A 174 7.53 -14.15 3.93
N LEU A 175 6.66 -14.65 4.81
CA LEU A 175 5.36 -14.03 5.11
C LEU A 175 5.53 -12.61 5.69
N ALA A 176 6.48 -12.45 6.62
CA ALA A 176 6.83 -11.14 7.17
C ALA A 176 7.35 -10.19 6.07
N GLY A 177 8.18 -10.72 5.17
CA GLY A 177 8.69 -9.99 4.02
C GLY A 177 7.58 -9.51 3.08
N ALA A 178 6.65 -10.39 2.71
CA ALA A 178 5.53 -10.06 1.83
C ALA A 178 4.64 -8.97 2.45
N LEU A 179 4.26 -9.12 3.72
CA LEU A 179 3.48 -8.11 4.46
C LEU A 179 4.26 -6.81 4.65
N GLY A 180 5.57 -6.90 4.89
CA GLY A 180 6.47 -5.78 5.09
C GLY A 180 6.70 -4.94 3.84
N VAL A 181 6.40 -5.45 2.64
CA VAL A 181 6.50 -4.71 1.37
C VAL A 181 5.19 -4.04 0.98
N LYS A 182 4.08 -4.79 0.92
CA LYS A 182 2.74 -4.29 0.57
C LYS A 182 1.67 -5.11 1.32
N PHE A 183 0.56 -4.48 1.71
CA PHE A 183 -0.55 -5.18 2.37
C PHE A 183 -1.23 -6.28 1.53
N VAL A 184 -1.01 -6.31 0.22
CA VAL A 184 -1.42 -7.44 -0.64
C VAL A 184 -0.76 -8.75 -0.19
N GLY A 185 0.38 -8.71 0.52
CA GLY A 185 0.99 -9.86 1.16
C GLY A 185 0.10 -10.57 2.20
N LEU A 186 -0.98 -9.94 2.67
CA LEU A 186 -2.00 -10.62 3.49
C LEU A 186 -2.64 -11.81 2.77
N PHE A 187 -2.72 -11.80 1.44
CA PHE A 187 -3.32 -12.90 0.68
C PHE A 187 -2.46 -14.16 0.69
N VAL A 188 -1.13 -14.04 0.69
CA VAL A 188 -0.25 -15.20 0.87
C VAL A 188 -0.25 -15.69 2.31
N ILE A 189 -0.38 -14.80 3.31
CA ILE A 189 -0.60 -15.19 4.71
C ILE A 189 -1.88 -16.01 4.83
N LEU A 190 -2.97 -15.58 4.18
CA LEU A 190 -4.23 -16.32 4.18
C LEU A 190 -4.10 -17.68 3.48
N LEU A 191 -3.39 -17.76 2.35
CA LEU A 191 -3.12 -19.02 1.65
C LEU A 191 -2.37 -20.01 2.55
N VAL A 192 -1.25 -19.57 3.15
CA VAL A 192 -0.46 -20.40 4.07
C VAL A 192 -1.27 -20.76 5.32
N GLY A 193 -2.07 -19.83 5.83
CA GLY A 193 -2.94 -20.05 6.98
C GLY A 193 -4.00 -21.12 6.71
N LEU A 194 -4.73 -21.03 5.59
CA LEU A 194 -5.71 -22.03 5.18
C LEU A 194 -5.07 -23.40 4.93
N HIS A 195 -3.90 -23.43 4.29
CA HIS A 195 -3.14 -24.66 4.11
C HIS A 195 -2.70 -25.28 5.45
N THR A 196 -2.27 -24.44 6.41
CA THR A 196 -1.87 -24.87 7.75
C THR A 196 -3.05 -25.43 8.54
N VAL A 197 -4.23 -24.81 8.43
CA VAL A 197 -5.47 -25.31 9.03
C VAL A 197 -5.84 -26.68 8.45
N TRP A 198 -5.72 -26.85 7.13
CA TRP A 198 -5.94 -28.14 6.47
C TRP A 198 -4.94 -29.21 6.96
N ASP A 199 -3.66 -28.88 7.04
CA ASP A 199 -2.62 -29.79 7.53
C ASP A 199 -2.86 -30.20 9.00
N LEU A 200 -3.23 -29.26 9.87
CA LEU A 200 -3.62 -29.55 11.25
C LEU A 200 -4.89 -30.41 11.34
N TRP A 201 -5.85 -30.21 10.43
CA TRP A 201 -7.06 -31.02 10.35
C TRP A 201 -6.75 -32.48 9.99
N GLU A 202 -5.87 -32.69 9.02
CA GLU A 202 -5.41 -34.04 8.65
C GLU A 202 -4.62 -34.71 9.79
N LEU A 203 -3.75 -33.96 10.48
CA LEU A 203 -3.02 -34.47 11.65
C LEU A 203 -3.95 -34.84 12.82
N LEU A 204 -5.04 -34.10 13.00
CA LEU A 204 -6.06 -34.42 14.00
C LEU A 204 -6.82 -35.72 13.66
N GLY A 205 -6.98 -36.01 12.36
CA GLY A 205 -7.58 -37.25 11.88
C GLY A 205 -6.67 -38.48 11.97
N ASP A 206 -5.37 -38.29 12.20
CA ASP A 206 -4.40 -39.38 12.34
C ASP A 206 -4.43 -39.97 13.75
N LEU A 207 -5.11 -41.11 13.88
CA LEU A 207 -5.27 -41.84 15.15
C LEU A 207 -3.95 -42.42 15.70
N SER A 208 -2.86 -42.38 14.94
CA SER A 208 -1.54 -42.83 15.42
C SER A 208 -0.82 -41.78 16.29
N LEU A 209 -1.26 -40.52 16.23
CA LEU A 209 -0.62 -39.40 16.93
C LEU A 209 -1.25 -39.14 18.29
N SER A 210 -0.42 -38.80 19.29
CA SER A 210 -0.92 -38.40 20.60
C SER A 210 -1.43 -36.95 20.59
N LEU A 211 -2.34 -36.60 21.52
CA LEU A 211 -2.79 -35.21 21.70
C LEU A 211 -1.63 -34.25 22.03
N VAL A 212 -0.59 -34.76 22.70
CA VAL A 212 0.62 -33.97 23.01
C VAL A 212 1.38 -33.65 21.73
N ASP A 213 1.47 -34.58 20.77
CA ASP A 213 2.13 -34.34 19.49
C ASP A 213 1.34 -33.35 18.64
N ILE A 214 0.01 -33.44 18.64
CA ILE A 214 -0.86 -32.43 18.00
C ILE A 214 -0.63 -31.05 18.62
N ALA A 215 -0.55 -30.95 19.95
CA ALA A 215 -0.26 -29.70 20.64
C ALA A 215 1.13 -29.13 20.28
N LYS A 216 2.17 -29.97 20.17
CA LYS A 216 3.50 -29.55 19.68
C LYS A 216 3.43 -29.01 18.26
N HIS A 217 2.70 -29.71 17.37
CA HIS A 217 2.51 -29.29 15.97
C HIS A 217 1.81 -27.93 15.88
N PHE A 218 0.78 -27.72 16.70
CA PHE A 218 0.06 -26.46 16.79
C PHE A 218 0.97 -25.33 17.31
N LEU A 219 1.63 -25.51 18.46
CA LEU A 219 2.50 -24.50 19.07
C LEU A 219 3.67 -24.13 18.16
N ALA A 220 4.28 -25.10 17.48
CA ALA A 220 5.35 -24.83 16.53
C ALA A 220 4.87 -23.97 15.34
N ARG A 221 3.69 -24.25 14.79
CA ARG A 221 3.09 -23.42 13.72
C ARG A 221 2.72 -22.02 14.22
N VAL A 222 2.20 -21.88 15.44
CA VAL A 222 1.97 -20.55 16.05
C VAL A 222 3.28 -19.77 16.19
N ALA A 223 4.34 -20.41 16.68
CA ALA A 223 5.64 -19.76 16.83
C ALA A 223 6.23 -19.34 15.47
N GLY A 224 6.24 -20.25 14.49
CA GLY A 224 6.88 -20.04 13.18
C GLY A 224 6.06 -19.20 12.20
N LEU A 225 4.72 -19.28 12.22
CA LEU A 225 3.83 -18.66 11.23
C LEU A 225 3.02 -17.48 11.77
N ILE A 226 3.07 -17.19 13.08
CA ILE A 226 2.38 -16.03 13.67
C ILE A 226 3.37 -15.15 14.45
N LEU A 227 4.02 -15.69 15.49
CA LEU A 227 4.88 -14.90 16.37
C LEU A 227 6.14 -14.39 15.64
N LEU A 228 6.83 -15.25 14.89
CA LEU A 228 8.01 -14.86 14.11
C LEU A 228 7.69 -13.80 13.04
N PRO A 229 6.66 -13.96 12.17
CA PRO A 229 6.33 -12.92 11.21
C PRO A 229 5.95 -11.60 11.86
N LEU A 230 5.19 -11.63 12.96
CA LEU A 230 4.81 -10.44 13.70
C LEU A 230 6.06 -9.73 14.27
N PHE A 231 6.98 -10.49 14.87
CA PHE A 231 8.22 -9.95 15.40
C PHE A 231 9.08 -9.29 14.29
N LEU A 232 9.26 -9.94 13.15
CA LEU A 232 10.03 -9.39 12.03
C LEU A 232 9.36 -8.16 11.42
N TYR A 233 8.02 -8.17 11.32
CA TYR A 233 7.25 -7.03 10.85
C TYR A 233 7.39 -5.81 11.77
N VAL A 234 7.23 -6.00 13.08
CA VAL A 234 7.44 -4.94 14.07
C VAL A 234 8.88 -4.42 14.05
N THR A 235 9.87 -5.32 13.94
CA THR A 235 11.29 -4.96 13.81
C THR A 235 11.55 -4.11 12.57
N THR A 236 10.90 -4.41 11.45
CA THR A 236 10.99 -3.63 10.22
C THR A 236 10.53 -2.18 10.45
N PHE A 237 9.42 -1.97 11.17
CA PHE A 237 8.97 -0.63 11.54
C PHE A 237 9.88 0.05 12.56
N ALA A 238 10.45 -0.71 13.50
CA ALA A 238 11.45 -0.18 14.43
C ALA A 238 12.67 0.39 13.69
N ILE A 239 13.18 -0.35 12.69
CA ILE A 239 14.26 0.11 11.81
C ILE A 239 13.82 1.34 11.02
N HIS A 240 12.63 1.33 10.41
CA HIS A 240 12.10 2.46 9.65
C HIS A 240 12.10 3.77 10.47
N PHE A 241 11.55 3.74 11.69
CA PHE A 241 11.52 4.93 12.57
C PHE A 241 12.87 5.24 13.23
N ALA A 242 13.82 4.31 13.26
CA ALA A 242 15.18 4.59 13.73
C ALA A 242 16.02 5.29 12.65
N VAL A 243 15.86 4.87 11.39
CA VAL A 243 16.58 5.44 10.24
C VAL A 243 16.05 6.83 9.88
N LEU A 244 14.72 7.01 9.80
CA LEU A 244 14.09 8.28 9.44
C LEU A 244 13.92 9.19 10.66
N ASN A 245 14.98 9.92 11.00
CA ASN A 245 15.02 10.76 12.20
C ASN A 245 14.93 12.27 11.93
N LYS A 246 14.90 12.73 10.68
CA LYS A 246 14.73 14.14 10.30
C LYS A 246 13.32 14.42 9.82
N SER A 247 12.88 15.68 9.95
CA SER A 247 11.60 16.15 9.37
C SER A 247 11.62 16.06 7.84
N GLY A 248 10.45 15.88 7.24
CA GLY A 248 10.28 15.73 5.80
C GLY A 248 8.80 15.80 5.41
N PRO A 249 8.47 15.69 4.11
CA PRO A 249 7.17 16.10 3.55
C PRO A 249 5.96 15.26 4.01
N GLY A 250 6.17 14.19 4.78
CA GLY A 250 5.12 13.33 5.31
C GLY A 250 4.87 13.43 6.81
N ASP A 251 5.62 14.26 7.55
CA ASP A 251 5.46 14.37 9.01
C ASP A 251 4.12 15.02 9.42
N GLY A 252 3.56 15.86 8.56
CA GLY A 252 2.24 16.50 8.72
C GLY A 252 1.06 15.54 8.88
N PHE A 253 1.18 14.29 8.39
CA PHE A 253 0.14 13.26 8.53
C PHE A 253 0.08 12.64 9.94
N PHE A 254 1.13 12.83 10.74
CA PHE A 254 1.25 12.27 12.08
C PHE A 254 0.96 13.33 13.15
N SER A 255 0.72 12.85 14.37
CA SER A 255 0.51 13.65 15.56
C SER A 255 1.70 14.57 15.82
N SER A 256 1.41 15.72 16.42
CA SER A 256 2.41 16.68 16.85
C SER A 256 3.39 16.06 17.87
N ALA A 257 2.94 15.06 18.64
CA ALA A 257 3.79 14.27 19.54
C ALA A 257 4.85 13.49 18.75
N PHE A 258 4.48 12.79 17.67
CA PHE A 258 5.44 12.13 16.79
C PHE A 258 6.39 13.14 16.11
N GLN A 259 5.87 14.25 15.61
CA GLN A 259 6.65 15.29 14.94
C GLN A 259 7.75 15.87 15.85
N SER A 260 7.51 15.97 17.18
CA SER A 260 8.50 16.43 18.16
C SER A 260 9.76 15.57 18.26
N ARG A 261 9.73 14.32 17.73
CA ARG A 261 10.89 13.42 17.69
C ARG A 261 11.83 13.73 16.51
N LEU A 262 11.33 14.36 15.46
CA LEU A 262 12.03 14.54 14.19
C LEU A 262 12.95 15.76 14.22
N VAL A 263 14.24 15.55 13.97
CA VAL A 263 15.25 16.60 13.89
C VAL A 263 14.90 17.56 12.74
N GLY A 264 14.90 18.87 13.02
CA GLY A 264 14.54 19.90 12.04
C GLY A 264 13.05 20.25 11.98
N ASN A 265 12.18 19.57 12.75
CA ASN A 265 10.82 20.05 12.96
C ASN A 265 10.80 21.19 13.99
N ASN A 266 9.91 22.16 13.85
CA ASN A 266 9.77 23.28 14.79
C ASN A 266 9.40 22.83 16.23
N LEU A 267 8.79 21.64 16.38
CA LEU A 267 8.45 21.05 17.68
C LEU A 267 9.63 20.28 18.30
N TYR A 268 10.74 20.11 17.59
CA TYR A 268 11.92 19.41 18.08
C TYR A 268 12.64 20.25 19.14
N ASN A 269 12.75 19.72 20.36
CA ASN A 269 13.31 20.43 21.53
C ASN A 269 12.65 21.78 21.81
N ALA A 270 11.42 22.02 21.33
CA ALA A 270 10.70 23.22 21.68
C ALA A 270 10.28 23.20 23.17
N SER A 271 10.14 24.40 23.72
CA SER A 271 9.70 24.62 25.09
C SER A 271 8.46 25.51 25.04
N MET A 272 7.35 25.05 25.61
CA MET A 272 6.10 25.80 25.65
C MET A 272 5.38 25.53 26.97
N PRO A 273 4.42 26.37 27.39
CA PRO A 273 3.71 26.14 28.64
C PRO A 273 2.77 24.93 28.55
N GLU A 274 2.73 24.12 29.60
CA GLU A 274 1.98 22.85 29.64
C GLU A 274 0.46 23.04 29.57
N TYR A 275 -0.05 24.06 30.25
CA TYR A 275 -1.49 24.29 30.44
C TYR A 275 -1.93 25.54 29.70
N LEU A 276 -3.06 25.45 28.99
CA LEU A 276 -3.67 26.60 28.35
C LEU A 276 -4.14 27.60 29.41
N ALA A 277 -3.82 28.89 29.21
CA ALA A 277 -4.31 29.98 30.03
C ALA A 277 -5.03 31.05 29.22
N TYR A 278 -5.87 31.84 29.87
CA TYR A 278 -6.44 33.05 29.29
C TYR A 278 -5.35 34.07 28.94
N GLY A 279 -5.52 34.78 27.83
CA GLY A 279 -4.55 35.72 27.27
C GLY A 279 -3.40 35.06 26.51
N SER A 280 -3.44 33.73 26.32
CA SER A 280 -2.42 33.01 25.57
C SER A 280 -2.70 33.03 24.07
N THR A 281 -1.64 33.13 23.26
CA THR A 281 -1.73 32.93 21.81
C THR A 281 -1.49 31.46 21.50
N ILE A 282 -2.36 30.84 20.72
CA ILE A 282 -2.32 29.42 20.37
C ILE A 282 -2.47 29.18 18.88
N THR A 283 -2.03 28.00 18.44
CA THR A 283 -2.48 27.39 17.19
C THR A 283 -3.32 26.16 17.48
N VAL A 284 -4.40 25.98 16.72
CA VAL A 284 -5.36 24.91 16.94
C VAL A 284 -5.39 24.01 15.71
N LYS A 285 -4.97 22.75 15.86
CA LYS A 285 -4.87 21.78 14.77
C LYS A 285 -5.96 20.72 14.87
N ASN A 286 -6.62 20.42 13.76
CA ASN A 286 -7.64 19.37 13.73
C ASN A 286 -7.00 17.96 13.80
N LEU A 287 -7.61 17.02 14.53
CA LEU A 287 -7.10 15.64 14.65
C LEU A 287 -7.46 14.71 13.48
N ARG A 288 -8.23 15.18 12.49
CA ARG A 288 -8.43 14.45 11.24
C ARG A 288 -7.11 14.28 10.49
N ILE A 289 -7.01 13.22 9.67
CA ILE A 289 -5.89 13.05 8.74
C ILE A 289 -5.89 14.18 7.72
N ALA A 290 -4.71 14.74 7.45
CA ALA A 290 -4.59 16.00 6.71
C ALA A 290 -5.53 17.08 7.32
N GLY A 291 -5.61 17.09 8.65
CA GLY A 291 -6.25 18.14 9.42
C GLY A 291 -5.38 19.38 9.36
N GLY A 292 -5.97 20.50 8.93
CA GLY A 292 -5.30 21.78 8.93
C GLY A 292 -5.34 22.45 10.30
N TYR A 293 -4.56 23.52 10.41
CA TYR A 293 -4.67 24.52 11.47
C TYR A 293 -5.91 25.37 11.22
N LEU A 294 -6.63 25.72 12.27
CA LEU A 294 -7.68 26.73 12.21
C LEU A 294 -7.05 28.04 11.71
N HIS A 295 -7.53 28.52 10.58
CA HIS A 295 -6.92 29.59 9.80
C HIS A 295 -7.96 30.64 9.46
N SER A 296 -7.53 31.89 9.36
CA SER A 296 -8.37 32.99 8.91
C SER A 296 -7.54 34.04 8.18
N HIS A 297 -8.11 34.69 7.18
CA HIS A 297 -7.43 35.71 6.38
C HIS A 297 -8.40 36.81 5.98
N TRP A 298 -7.89 37.97 5.53
CA TRP A 298 -8.69 39.17 5.26
C TRP A 298 -9.81 39.03 4.21
N HIS A 299 -9.82 37.96 3.40
CA HIS A 299 -10.87 37.69 2.41
C HIS A 299 -12.21 37.30 3.05
N LEU A 300 -13.29 37.79 2.46
CA LEU A 300 -14.67 37.49 2.86
C LEU A 300 -15.24 36.33 2.05
N TYR A 301 -16.25 35.64 2.59
CA TYR A 301 -17.03 34.70 1.78
C TYR A 301 -17.69 35.43 0.60
N PRO A 302 -17.70 34.84 -0.62
CA PRO A 302 -18.26 35.48 -1.80
C PRO A 302 -19.79 35.58 -1.72
N GLU A 303 -20.35 36.47 -2.52
CA GLU A 303 -21.80 36.64 -2.63
C GLU A 303 -22.48 35.33 -3.06
N GLY A 304 -23.63 35.02 -2.45
CA GLY A 304 -24.34 33.75 -2.65
C GLY A 304 -23.80 32.56 -1.84
N VAL A 305 -22.66 32.70 -1.14
CA VAL A 305 -22.08 31.65 -0.29
C VAL A 305 -22.19 32.02 1.19
N GLY A 306 -23.43 32.08 1.67
CA GLY A 306 -23.73 32.35 3.08
C GLY A 306 -23.52 33.81 3.48
N ALA A 307 -23.07 34.05 4.72
CA ALA A 307 -22.83 35.40 5.22
C ALA A 307 -21.53 35.98 4.66
N ARG A 308 -21.56 37.25 4.21
CA ARG A 308 -20.42 37.98 3.67
C ARG A 308 -19.47 38.48 4.78
N GLN A 309 -18.95 37.54 5.57
CA GLN A 309 -18.04 37.76 6.69
C GLN A 309 -16.67 37.14 6.39
N GLN A 310 -15.68 37.35 7.27
CA GLN A 310 -14.32 36.85 7.06
C GLN A 310 -14.31 35.32 6.98
N GLN A 311 -13.54 34.78 6.01
CA GLN A 311 -13.41 33.35 5.82
C GLN A 311 -12.60 32.73 6.96
N VAL A 312 -13.13 31.66 7.54
CA VAL A 312 -12.41 30.78 8.45
C VAL A 312 -12.32 29.40 7.82
N THR A 313 -11.11 28.89 7.72
CA THR A 313 -10.77 27.66 7.01
C THR A 313 -9.81 26.81 7.83
N ALA A 314 -9.41 25.66 7.30
CA ALA A 314 -8.33 24.86 7.82
C ALA A 314 -7.18 24.84 6.81
N TYR A 315 -6.04 25.42 7.18
CA TYR A 315 -4.84 25.51 6.35
C TYR A 315 -3.83 24.44 6.72
N LEU A 316 -3.22 23.78 5.73
CA LEU A 316 -2.37 22.61 5.97
C LEU A 316 -0.93 22.97 6.41
N HIS A 317 -0.53 24.23 6.27
CA HIS A 317 0.81 24.70 6.59
C HIS A 317 0.80 25.65 7.79
N LYS A 318 1.96 25.80 8.43
CA LYS A 318 2.14 26.77 9.52
C LYS A 318 2.24 28.17 8.94
N ASP A 319 1.43 29.08 9.46
CA ASP A 319 1.32 30.47 9.03
C ASP A 319 1.04 31.36 10.25
N TYR A 320 1.40 32.64 10.20
CA TYR A 320 1.06 33.62 11.23
C TYR A 320 -0.46 33.81 11.36
N ASN A 321 -1.20 33.61 10.27
CA ASN A 321 -2.67 33.59 10.21
C ASN A 321 -3.32 32.34 10.86
N ASN A 322 -2.53 31.46 11.47
CA ASN A 322 -3.04 30.35 12.28
C ASN A 322 -3.11 30.70 13.77
N LEU A 323 -2.71 31.92 14.16
CA LEU A 323 -2.60 32.33 15.57
C LEU A 323 -3.93 32.88 16.09
N TRP A 324 -4.39 32.31 17.20
CA TRP A 324 -5.62 32.70 17.90
C TRP A 324 -5.31 33.09 19.34
N LEU A 325 -5.86 34.21 19.81
CA LEU A 325 -5.80 34.67 21.19
C LEU A 325 -7.00 34.12 21.96
N VAL A 326 -6.73 33.47 23.10
CA VAL A 326 -7.78 32.95 23.98
C VAL A 326 -8.23 34.03 24.95
N GLN A 327 -9.44 34.53 24.76
CA GLN A 327 -10.05 35.56 25.60
C GLN A 327 -11.16 35.02 26.49
N ARG A 328 -11.45 35.76 27.57
CA ARG A 328 -12.58 35.50 28.46
C ARG A 328 -13.90 35.92 27.82
N LYS A 329 -15.00 35.38 28.34
CA LYS A 329 -16.36 35.85 28.02
C LYS A 329 -16.55 37.32 28.45
N ASP A 330 -16.09 37.66 29.66
CA ASP A 330 -16.27 39.00 30.23
C ASP A 330 -14.93 39.74 30.24
N ASP A 331 -14.86 40.92 29.62
CA ASP A 331 -13.65 41.77 29.52
C ASP A 331 -13.32 42.52 30.83
N ASN A 332 -14.18 42.39 31.84
CA ASN A 332 -14.27 43.37 32.92
C ASN A 332 -13.48 43.03 34.19
N ASP A 333 -12.63 41.99 34.18
CA ASP A 333 -11.91 41.60 35.38
C ASP A 333 -10.40 41.84 35.30
N SER A 334 -9.95 42.55 36.34
CA SER A 334 -8.60 43.06 36.56
C SER A 334 -7.49 42.05 36.24
N ARG A 335 -6.42 42.54 35.59
CA ARG A 335 -5.18 41.82 35.29
C ARG A 335 -4.48 41.40 36.59
N SER A 336 -4.95 40.35 37.25
CA SER A 336 -4.24 39.72 38.37
C SER A 336 -2.96 39.03 37.87
N GLY A 337 -1.95 38.97 38.73
CA GLY A 337 -0.58 38.61 38.37
C GLY A 337 -0.37 37.15 37.94
N THR A 338 -1.32 36.25 38.23
CA THR A 338 -1.24 34.83 37.88
C THR A 338 -2.12 34.51 36.66
N PRO A 339 -1.59 33.92 35.58
CA PRO A 339 -2.38 33.53 34.42
C PRO A 339 -3.39 32.41 34.78
N ASP A 340 -4.67 32.73 34.68
CA ASP A 340 -5.75 31.78 34.96
C ASP A 340 -5.85 30.72 33.86
N LEU A 341 -5.89 29.45 34.27
CA LEU A 341 -5.92 28.30 33.35
C LEU A 341 -7.32 28.07 32.78
N VAL A 342 -7.39 27.66 31.52
CA VAL A 342 -8.62 27.22 30.85
C VAL A 342 -8.89 25.76 31.22
N ARG A 343 -10.12 25.48 31.65
CA ARG A 343 -10.56 24.17 32.13
C ARG A 343 -11.70 23.62 31.28
N HIS A 344 -11.92 22.31 31.38
CA HIS A 344 -13.08 21.65 30.80
C HIS A 344 -14.37 22.30 31.30
N GLY A 345 -15.20 22.76 30.37
CA GLY A 345 -16.49 23.40 30.60
C GLY A 345 -16.46 24.93 30.52
N ASP A 346 -15.28 25.53 30.47
CA ASP A 346 -15.11 26.98 30.39
C ASP A 346 -15.57 27.54 29.05
N VAL A 347 -16.06 28.78 29.06
CA VAL A 347 -16.49 29.50 27.85
C VAL A 347 -15.43 30.54 27.49
N ILE A 348 -14.98 30.48 26.25
CA ILE A 348 -13.91 31.31 25.70
C ILE A 348 -14.39 32.06 24.45
N ARG A 349 -13.69 33.15 24.11
CA ARG A 349 -13.66 33.73 22.77
C ARG A 349 -12.31 33.42 22.14
N LEU A 350 -12.32 33.07 20.86
CA LEU A 350 -11.11 32.89 20.07
C LEU A 350 -10.99 34.08 19.12
N GLU A 351 -10.05 34.98 19.39
CA GLU A 351 -9.79 36.15 18.55
C GLU A 351 -8.62 35.82 17.60
N HIS A 352 -8.82 36.03 16.31
CA HIS A 352 -7.76 35.86 15.32
C HIS A 352 -6.72 36.98 15.46
N LYS A 353 -5.46 36.63 15.68
CA LYS A 353 -4.42 37.59 16.06
C LYS A 353 -4.13 38.65 14.99
N GLU A 354 -4.11 38.26 13.72
CA GLU A 354 -3.75 39.16 12.62
C GLU A 354 -4.89 40.11 12.25
N THR A 355 -6.14 39.60 12.23
CA THR A 355 -7.30 40.39 11.77
C THR A 355 -8.17 40.93 12.90
N THR A 356 -7.90 40.56 14.16
CA THR A 356 -8.64 40.97 15.37
C THR A 356 -10.14 40.62 15.35
N ARG A 357 -10.52 39.63 14.54
CA ARG A 357 -11.90 39.12 14.43
C ARG A 357 -12.09 37.90 15.32
N ASN A 358 -13.26 37.78 15.93
CA ASN A 358 -13.66 36.62 16.71
C ASN A 358 -14.11 35.47 15.82
N LEU A 359 -13.82 34.23 16.25
CA LEU A 359 -14.41 33.03 15.69
C LEU A 359 -15.92 33.04 15.98
N HIS A 360 -16.72 33.05 14.91
CA HIS A 360 -18.15 33.28 14.98
C HIS A 360 -18.94 32.12 14.35
N GLY A 361 -20.05 31.74 14.98
CA GLY A 361 -20.97 30.72 14.47
C GLY A 361 -22.37 31.29 14.24
N HIS A 362 -23.04 30.92 13.15
CA HIS A 362 -24.37 31.44 12.85
C HIS A 362 -25.20 30.42 12.06
N LEU A 363 -26.52 30.60 11.98
CA LEU A 363 -27.45 29.61 11.42
C LEU A 363 -27.47 29.54 9.88
N HIS A 364 -26.49 30.12 9.18
CA HIS A 364 -26.39 29.94 7.73
C HIS A 364 -25.77 28.57 7.39
N ALA A 365 -26.21 27.96 6.30
CA ALA A 365 -25.65 26.70 5.84
C ALA A 365 -24.20 26.85 5.36
N ALA A 366 -23.35 25.86 5.66
CA ALA A 366 -21.95 25.88 5.24
C ALA A 366 -21.78 25.86 3.70
N PRO A 367 -20.63 26.32 3.17
CA PRO A 367 -20.39 26.45 1.73
C PRO A 367 -20.57 25.15 0.92
N LEU A 368 -20.02 24.03 1.39
CA LEU A 368 -20.06 22.73 0.72
C LEU A 368 -20.88 21.71 1.52
N THR A 369 -20.78 21.74 2.84
CA THR A 369 -21.48 20.78 3.71
C THR A 369 -22.79 21.38 4.20
N LYS A 370 -23.80 21.45 3.32
CA LYS A 370 -25.08 22.16 3.56
C LYS A 370 -25.88 21.72 4.80
N LYS A 371 -25.58 20.54 5.36
CA LYS A 371 -26.18 20.05 6.62
C LYS A 371 -25.55 20.66 7.88
N HIS A 372 -24.41 21.32 7.75
CA HIS A 372 -23.71 21.99 8.84
C HIS A 372 -23.90 23.51 8.74
N PHE A 373 -23.59 24.20 9.83
CA PHE A 373 -23.60 25.65 9.90
C PHE A 373 -22.26 26.26 9.48
N GLN A 374 -22.31 27.45 8.90
CA GLN A 374 -21.16 28.23 8.49
C GLN A 374 -20.43 28.81 9.72
N VAL A 375 -19.10 28.85 9.63
CA VAL A 375 -18.21 29.47 10.61
C VAL A 375 -17.41 30.56 9.92
N THR A 376 -17.31 31.71 10.57
CA THR A 376 -16.76 32.95 10.01
C THR A 376 -15.91 33.68 11.05
N GLY A 377 -15.21 34.73 10.61
CA GLY A 377 -14.64 35.74 11.49
C GLY A 377 -15.54 36.99 11.53
N TYR A 378 -15.95 37.40 12.73
CA TYR A 378 -16.83 38.56 12.96
C TYR A 378 -16.32 39.46 14.10
N GLY A 379 -16.93 40.63 14.32
CA GLY A 379 -16.49 41.56 15.37
C GLY A 379 -15.27 42.41 15.01
N VAL A 380 -14.76 43.29 15.86
CA VAL A 380 -13.51 44.07 15.63
C VAL A 380 -12.79 44.28 16.95
N ASN A 381 -11.46 44.10 17.03
CA ASN A 381 -10.69 44.26 18.28
C ASN A 381 -11.28 43.46 19.46
N GLY A 382 -11.71 42.22 19.19
CA GLY A 382 -12.35 41.36 20.20
C GLY A 382 -13.80 41.73 20.57
N THR A 383 -14.31 42.89 20.14
CA THR A 383 -15.73 43.26 20.33
C THR A 383 -16.61 42.37 19.45
N GLY A 384 -17.65 41.81 20.05
CA GLY A 384 -18.39 40.68 19.49
C GLY A 384 -19.81 40.58 20.02
N ASP A 385 -20.52 39.53 19.62
CA ASP A 385 -21.85 39.19 20.13
C ASP A 385 -21.84 37.84 20.87
N THR A 386 -23.02 37.39 21.31
CA THR A 386 -23.16 36.10 22.02
C THR A 386 -22.83 34.88 21.14
N ASN A 387 -22.75 35.04 19.82
CA ASN A 387 -22.39 33.99 18.86
C ASN A 387 -20.87 33.86 18.63
N ASP A 388 -20.07 34.58 19.41
CA ASP A 388 -18.61 34.40 19.45
C ASP A 388 -18.18 33.46 20.59
N LEU A 389 -19.13 32.94 21.36
CA LEU A 389 -18.88 32.19 22.58
C LEU A 389 -18.77 30.68 22.31
N TRP A 390 -17.60 30.13 22.63
CA TRP A 390 -17.29 28.70 22.47
C TRP A 390 -16.99 28.07 23.82
N GLN A 391 -17.71 27.01 24.16
CA GLN A 391 -17.43 26.18 25.33
C GLN A 391 -16.35 25.15 24.99
N VAL A 392 -15.28 25.12 25.79
CA VAL A 392 -14.20 24.15 25.65
C VAL A 392 -14.57 22.86 26.36
N GLU A 393 -14.53 21.75 25.64
CA GLU A 393 -14.77 20.42 26.18
C GLU A 393 -13.55 19.53 25.92
N VAL A 394 -12.91 19.09 27.00
CA VAL A 394 -11.83 18.08 26.93
C VAL A 394 -12.45 16.69 26.79
N CYS A 395 -12.18 15.98 25.69
CA CYS A 395 -12.68 14.63 25.45
C CYS A 395 -12.18 13.66 26.53
N GLY A 396 -13.09 12.96 27.20
CA GLY A 396 -12.77 12.06 28.31
C GLY A 396 -12.30 12.75 29.60
N GLY A 397 -12.35 14.08 29.65
CA GLY A 397 -12.04 14.87 30.85
C GLY A 397 -13.25 15.08 31.75
N GLN A 398 -12.99 15.33 33.03
CA GLN A 398 -13.99 15.70 34.03
C GLN A 398 -14.07 17.22 34.20
N LYS A 399 -15.15 17.71 34.80
CA LYS A 399 -15.36 19.13 35.05
C LYS A 399 -14.23 19.69 35.92
N GLY A 400 -13.56 20.73 35.43
CA GLY A 400 -12.44 21.37 36.13
C GLY A 400 -11.05 20.88 35.73
N ASP A 401 -10.95 19.85 34.87
CA ASP A 401 -9.68 19.40 34.31
C ASP A 401 -9.03 20.50 33.45
N PRO A 402 -7.75 20.84 33.68
CA PRO A 402 -7.06 21.85 32.89
C PRO A 402 -6.77 21.33 31.48
N VAL A 403 -6.85 22.22 30.49
CA VAL A 403 -6.52 21.90 29.11
C VAL A 403 -5.00 21.82 28.95
N LYS A 404 -4.48 20.62 28.64
CA LYS A 404 -3.06 20.36 28.41
C LYS A 404 -2.71 20.50 26.93
N VAL A 405 -1.72 21.33 26.64
CA VAL A 405 -1.18 21.52 25.29
C VAL A 405 -0.63 20.20 24.76
N LEU A 406 -0.86 19.91 23.48
CA LEU A 406 -0.52 18.67 22.76
C LEU A 406 -1.18 17.35 23.23
N ARG A 407 -1.63 17.25 24.50
CA ARG A 407 -2.23 16.04 25.08
C ARG A 407 -3.75 16.05 25.08
N SER A 408 -4.37 17.18 25.42
CA SER A 408 -5.82 17.28 25.52
C SER A 408 -6.44 17.34 24.14
N LYS A 409 -7.30 16.37 23.82
CA LYS A 409 -8.21 16.46 22.67
C LYS A 409 -9.38 17.33 23.10
N VAL A 410 -9.53 18.50 22.47
CA VAL A 410 -10.56 19.47 22.82
C VAL A 410 -11.62 19.59 21.72
N ARG A 411 -12.85 19.86 22.11
CA ARG A 411 -13.94 20.28 21.22
C ARG A 411 -14.36 21.69 21.59
N PHE A 412 -14.76 22.45 20.58
CA PHE A 412 -15.32 23.79 20.78
C PHE A 412 -16.81 23.71 20.46
N LEU A 413 -17.65 23.82 21.50
CA LEU A 413 -19.10 23.80 21.36
C LEU A 413 -19.60 25.25 21.28
N HIS A 414 -20.27 25.58 20.19
CA HIS A 414 -20.85 26.90 20.00
C HIS A 414 -22.04 27.09 20.95
N ARG A 415 -21.99 28.09 21.82
CA ARG A 415 -23.00 28.27 22.89
C ARG A 415 -24.39 28.59 22.36
N ALA A 416 -24.50 29.42 21.32
CA ALA A 416 -25.80 29.90 20.87
C ALA A 416 -26.59 28.85 20.09
N THR A 417 -25.92 28.04 19.27
CA THR A 417 -26.58 27.02 18.42
C THR A 417 -26.42 25.59 18.94
N GLY A 418 -25.51 25.35 19.89
CA GLY A 418 -25.21 24.03 20.41
C GLY A 418 -24.44 23.11 19.46
N CYS A 419 -23.96 23.61 18.31
CA CYS A 419 -23.16 22.82 17.36
C CYS A 419 -21.68 22.73 17.79
N VAL A 420 -20.94 21.79 17.21
CA VAL A 420 -19.50 21.60 17.50
C VAL A 420 -18.63 22.04 16.32
N LEU A 421 -17.53 22.74 16.59
CA LEU A 421 -16.56 23.13 15.56
C LEU A 421 -15.97 21.90 14.87
N TYR A 422 -16.07 21.86 13.55
CA TYR A 422 -15.89 20.66 12.74
C TYR A 422 -15.12 20.96 11.46
N SER A 423 -14.07 20.19 11.18
CA SER A 423 -13.41 20.19 9.88
C SER A 423 -14.11 19.20 8.95
N SER A 424 -14.83 19.70 7.93
CA SER A 424 -15.61 18.84 7.02
C SER A 424 -14.71 17.98 6.16
N GLY A 425 -13.51 18.50 5.89
CA GLY A 425 -12.50 17.82 5.13
C GLY A 425 -12.60 17.97 3.62
N LYS A 426 -13.61 18.69 3.15
CA LYS A 426 -13.75 19.06 1.75
C LYS A 426 -12.88 20.27 1.44
N THR A 427 -12.26 20.26 0.27
CA THR A 427 -11.49 21.39 -0.24
C THR A 427 -12.43 22.44 -0.80
N LEU A 428 -12.27 23.69 -0.35
CA LEU A 428 -13.01 24.83 -0.87
C LEU A 428 -12.60 25.12 -2.33
N PRO A 429 -13.48 25.70 -3.16
CA PRO A 429 -13.12 26.15 -4.50
C PRO A 429 -12.06 27.27 -4.47
N LYS A 430 -11.63 27.73 -5.65
CA LYS A 430 -10.59 28.76 -5.82
C LYS A 430 -10.80 30.04 -4.99
N TRP A 431 -12.05 30.45 -4.74
CA TRP A 431 -12.35 31.62 -3.89
C TRP A 431 -11.93 31.45 -2.42
N GLY A 432 -11.79 30.21 -1.95
CA GLY A 432 -11.31 29.84 -0.62
C GLY A 432 -9.90 29.26 -0.66
N TRP A 433 -9.12 29.60 -1.70
CA TRP A 433 -7.70 29.26 -1.86
C TRP A 433 -7.40 27.76 -1.80
N GLU A 434 -8.37 26.91 -2.17
CA GLU A 434 -8.22 25.45 -2.09
C GLU A 434 -7.85 24.95 -0.68
N GLN A 435 -8.27 25.70 0.34
CA GLN A 435 -8.12 25.34 1.75
C GLN A 435 -9.26 24.42 2.19
N VAL A 436 -9.15 23.83 3.39
CA VAL A 436 -10.15 22.88 3.89
C VAL A 436 -11.31 23.63 4.56
N GLU A 437 -12.55 23.20 4.30
CA GLU A 437 -13.76 23.78 4.89
C GLU A 437 -13.85 23.51 6.41
N VAL A 438 -14.03 24.59 7.19
CA VAL A 438 -14.38 24.56 8.61
C VAL A 438 -15.84 24.95 8.78
N THR A 439 -16.56 24.19 9.61
CA THR A 439 -18.01 24.29 9.80
C THR A 439 -18.36 24.09 11.26
N CYS A 440 -19.63 24.31 11.62
CA CYS A 440 -20.15 23.92 12.92
C CYS A 440 -21.22 22.83 12.73
N SER A 441 -20.92 21.62 13.18
CA SER A 441 -21.77 20.44 12.97
C SER A 441 -22.84 20.34 14.06
N PRO A 442 -24.13 20.18 13.71
CA PRO A 442 -25.16 19.88 14.70
C PRO A 442 -25.03 18.45 15.25
N TYR A 443 -24.21 17.60 14.62
CA TYR A 443 -23.98 16.22 15.05
C TYR A 443 -22.87 16.18 16.12
N LEU A 444 -23.24 15.98 17.38
CA LEU A 444 -22.33 16.01 18.53
C LEU A 444 -21.49 14.74 18.72
N LYS A 445 -21.51 13.82 17.76
CA LYS A 445 -20.70 12.59 17.84
C LYS A 445 -19.22 12.95 17.90
N GLU A 446 -18.51 12.36 18.85
CA GLU A 446 -17.06 12.47 18.92
C GLU A 446 -16.43 11.78 17.72
N THR A 447 -15.78 12.58 16.88
CA THR A 447 -15.07 12.12 15.70
C THR A 447 -13.75 12.89 15.60
N PRO A 448 -12.71 12.35 14.94
CA PRO A 448 -11.46 13.09 14.74
C PRO A 448 -11.65 14.46 14.07
N SER A 449 -12.70 14.63 13.26
CA SER A 449 -13.05 15.90 12.62
C SER A 449 -13.62 16.96 13.58
N SER A 450 -14.28 16.56 14.67
CA SER A 450 -14.78 17.46 15.72
C SER A 450 -13.76 17.69 16.85
N GLN A 451 -12.66 16.94 16.85
CA GLN A 451 -11.60 17.04 17.85
C GLN A 451 -10.46 17.91 17.32
N TRP A 452 -9.97 18.77 18.20
CA TRP A 452 -8.87 19.69 17.97
C TRP A 452 -7.79 19.50 19.03
N ASN A 453 -6.55 19.83 18.68
CA ASN A 453 -5.41 19.83 19.57
C ASN A 453 -4.79 21.23 19.57
N ILE A 454 -4.36 21.70 20.73
CA ILE A 454 -3.58 22.93 20.84
C ILE A 454 -2.14 22.53 20.57
N GLU A 455 -1.58 22.98 19.45
CA GLU A 455 -0.25 22.53 19.02
C GLU A 455 0.85 23.48 19.51
N ASP A 456 0.70 24.77 19.22
CA ASP A 456 1.63 25.81 19.67
C ASP A 456 0.96 26.69 20.73
N HIS A 457 1.75 27.12 21.71
CA HIS A 457 1.27 27.87 22.85
C HIS A 457 2.31 28.89 23.32
N ILE A 458 1.94 30.16 23.23
CA ILE A 458 2.80 31.30 23.57
C ILE A 458 2.13 32.10 24.69
N ASN A 459 2.74 32.09 25.87
CA ASN A 459 2.37 32.96 26.98
C ASN A 459 3.61 33.28 27.84
N PRO A 460 4.08 34.53 27.87
CA PRO A 460 5.29 34.90 28.62
C PRO A 460 5.12 34.81 30.14
N LYS A 461 3.89 34.69 30.66
CA LYS A 461 3.60 34.63 32.09
C LYS A 461 3.65 33.21 32.68
N LEU A 462 3.73 32.18 31.82
CA LEU A 462 3.76 30.79 32.26
C LEU A 462 5.17 30.20 32.11
N PRO A 463 5.56 29.27 33.00
CA PRO A 463 6.81 28.54 32.83
C PRO A 463 6.71 27.59 31.64
N ASN A 464 7.75 27.59 30.80
CA ASN A 464 7.85 26.65 29.69
C ASN A 464 8.34 25.29 30.20
N ILE A 465 7.71 24.22 29.72
CA ILE A 465 8.19 22.84 29.91
C ILE A 465 8.84 22.34 28.62
N SER A 466 9.83 21.45 28.75
CA SER A 466 10.43 20.80 27.58
C SER A 466 9.47 19.77 27.00
N LEU A 467 9.22 19.85 25.69
CA LEU A 467 8.38 18.89 24.97
C LEU A 467 8.96 17.46 24.91
N SER A 468 10.20 17.23 25.36
CA SER A 468 10.80 15.90 25.44
C SER A 468 9.98 14.91 26.29
N VAL A 469 9.23 15.40 27.28
CA VAL A 469 8.31 14.63 28.14
C VAL A 469 7.09 14.10 27.36
N LEU A 470 6.83 14.65 26.17
CA LEU A 470 5.66 14.34 25.34
C LEU A 470 5.97 13.39 24.18
N LYS A 471 7.20 12.86 24.10
CA LYS A 471 7.59 11.93 23.03
C LYS A 471 6.81 10.61 23.17
N PRO A 472 6.10 10.17 22.12
CA PRO A 472 5.29 8.96 22.18
C PRO A 472 6.16 7.70 22.28
N HIS A 473 5.60 6.65 22.87
CA HIS A 473 6.26 5.34 22.91
C HIS A 473 6.24 4.66 21.54
N PHE A 474 7.16 3.74 21.29
CA PHE A 474 7.24 3.04 19.99
C PHE A 474 5.93 2.35 19.60
N LEU A 475 5.21 1.74 20.54
CA LEU A 475 3.92 1.09 20.26
C LEU A 475 2.85 2.10 19.83
N GLU A 476 2.83 3.29 20.42
CA GLU A 476 1.90 4.36 20.03
C GLU A 476 2.21 4.83 18.60
N ILE A 477 3.50 5.01 18.27
CA ILE A 477 3.96 5.37 16.93
C ILE A 477 3.57 4.28 15.92
N LEU A 478 3.77 3.01 16.27
CA LEU A 478 3.44 1.89 15.41
C LEU A 478 1.93 1.85 15.12
N LEU A 479 1.09 1.98 16.16
CA LEU A 479 -0.36 2.00 16.02
C LEU A 479 -0.83 3.22 15.22
N GLU A 480 -0.31 4.40 15.53
CA GLU A 480 -0.59 5.63 14.79
C GLU A 480 -0.26 5.47 13.31
N SER A 481 0.94 4.96 12.99
CA SER A 481 1.36 4.70 11.61
C SER A 481 0.38 3.79 10.88
N HIS A 482 -0.07 2.70 11.50
CA HIS A 482 -1.03 1.78 10.86
C HIS A 482 -2.40 2.43 10.65
N ILE A 483 -2.87 3.25 11.60
CA ILE A 483 -4.12 3.99 11.45
C ILE A 483 -4.03 4.96 10.27
N VAL A 484 -2.91 5.70 10.14
CA VAL A 484 -2.68 6.63 9.04
C VAL A 484 -2.56 5.87 7.71
N MET A 485 -1.85 4.75 7.65
CA MET A 485 -1.72 3.91 6.45
C MET A 485 -3.07 3.34 5.98
N ILE A 486 -3.87 2.74 6.88
CA ILE A 486 -5.18 2.15 6.53
C ILE A 486 -6.14 3.21 6.00
N ARG A 487 -6.21 4.35 6.70
CA ARG A 487 -7.09 5.45 6.30
C ARG A 487 -6.60 6.14 5.04
N GLY A 488 -5.29 6.33 4.87
CA GLY A 488 -4.68 6.84 3.65
C GLY A 488 -5.03 5.96 2.44
N ASN A 489 -4.93 4.64 2.60
CA ASN A 489 -5.30 3.67 1.57
C ASN A 489 -6.81 3.71 1.23
N SER A 490 -7.67 3.92 2.23
CA SER A 490 -9.13 4.10 2.02
C SER A 490 -9.49 5.44 1.36
N GLY A 491 -8.59 6.43 1.44
CA GLY A 491 -8.74 7.75 0.83
C GLY A 491 -8.38 7.81 -0.67
N LEU A 492 -7.67 6.80 -1.20
CA LEU A 492 -7.28 6.70 -2.61
C LEU A 492 -8.44 6.25 -3.50
N LYS A 493 -9.48 7.08 -3.56
CA LYS A 493 -10.65 6.86 -4.44
C LYS A 493 -10.34 7.32 -5.86
N PRO A 494 -10.83 6.59 -6.88
CA PRO A 494 -10.69 7.02 -8.27
C PRO A 494 -11.36 8.38 -8.48
N LYS A 495 -10.68 9.28 -9.19
CA LYS A 495 -11.30 10.52 -9.67
C LYS A 495 -12.16 10.21 -10.89
N ASP A 496 -13.25 10.95 -11.06
CA ASP A 496 -14.30 10.66 -12.06
C ASP A 496 -13.84 10.72 -13.54
N ASN A 497 -12.58 11.09 -13.83
CA ASN A 497 -12.01 11.19 -15.17
C ASN A 497 -10.67 10.45 -15.37
N GLU A 498 -10.19 9.66 -14.39
CA GLU A 498 -8.94 8.90 -14.55
C GLU A 498 -9.20 7.49 -15.13
N MET A 499 -8.56 7.16 -16.26
CA MET A 499 -8.61 5.81 -16.88
C MET A 499 -7.89 4.78 -16.00
N ASN A 500 -8.62 4.22 -15.04
CA ASN A 500 -8.13 3.16 -14.16
C ASN A 500 -8.46 1.77 -14.73
N SER A 501 -7.57 0.79 -14.50
CA SER A 501 -7.81 -0.58 -14.94
C SER A 501 -8.82 -1.29 -14.03
N LYS A 502 -9.70 -2.12 -14.58
CA LYS A 502 -10.66 -2.92 -13.81
C LYS A 502 -10.15 -4.35 -13.66
N PRO A 503 -10.50 -5.08 -12.58
CA PRO A 503 -10.05 -6.45 -12.36
C PRO A 503 -10.24 -7.38 -13.57
N TRP A 504 -11.39 -7.31 -14.24
CA TRP A 504 -11.68 -8.14 -15.41
C TRP A 504 -10.82 -7.82 -16.65
N HIS A 505 -10.20 -6.63 -16.72
CA HIS A 505 -9.27 -6.29 -17.81
C HIS A 505 -8.02 -7.17 -17.78
N TRP A 506 -7.60 -7.61 -16.59
CA TRP A 506 -6.26 -8.16 -16.40
C TRP A 506 -6.10 -9.54 -17.05
N PRO A 507 -6.91 -10.59 -16.76
CA PRO A 507 -6.64 -11.94 -17.26
C PRO A 507 -6.65 -12.07 -18.79
N ILE A 508 -7.46 -11.24 -19.48
CA ILE A 508 -7.56 -11.22 -20.94
C ILE A 508 -6.51 -10.31 -21.60
N ASN A 509 -5.71 -9.61 -20.80
CA ASN A 509 -4.73 -8.63 -21.25
C ASN A 509 -5.36 -7.42 -21.98
N TYR A 510 -6.57 -6.99 -21.57
CA TYR A 510 -7.37 -6.00 -22.31
C TYR A 510 -6.65 -4.66 -22.49
N GLN A 511 -6.06 -4.15 -21.42
CA GLN A 511 -5.38 -2.86 -21.42
C GLN A 511 -4.10 -2.96 -20.60
N GLY A 512 -2.97 -2.62 -21.23
CA GLY A 512 -1.67 -2.51 -20.57
C GLY A 512 -1.50 -1.15 -19.90
N LEU A 513 -0.27 -0.88 -19.47
CA LEU A 513 0.10 0.36 -18.78
C LEU A 513 1.31 1.00 -19.46
N ARG A 514 1.17 2.27 -19.86
CA ARG A 514 2.30 3.07 -20.36
C ARG A 514 3.30 3.28 -19.23
N PHE A 515 4.51 2.73 -19.40
CA PHE A 515 5.54 2.71 -18.36
C PHE A 515 6.53 3.87 -18.51
N SER A 516 6.73 4.35 -19.75
CA SER A 516 7.74 5.36 -20.08
C SER A 516 7.43 6.05 -21.42
N GLY A 517 7.86 7.31 -21.53
CA GLY A 517 7.87 8.12 -22.74
C GLY A 517 6.58 8.91 -22.97
N VAL A 518 6.72 10.23 -23.09
CA VAL A 518 5.60 11.19 -23.26
C VAL A 518 5.39 11.53 -24.74
N ASN A 519 6.46 11.49 -25.53
CA ASN A 519 6.46 11.86 -26.95
C ASN A 519 6.54 10.63 -27.86
N ASP A 520 5.97 10.75 -29.06
CA ASP A 520 5.87 9.64 -30.01
C ASP A 520 7.20 9.18 -30.61
N THR A 521 8.26 9.97 -30.43
CA THR A 521 9.59 9.75 -31.00
C THR A 521 10.64 9.28 -29.98
N GLU A 522 10.32 9.30 -28.70
CA GLU A 522 11.24 8.91 -27.62
C GLU A 522 11.23 7.40 -27.37
N TYR A 523 12.25 6.91 -26.66
CA TYR A 523 12.33 5.52 -26.26
C TYR A 523 11.25 5.20 -25.20
N ARG A 524 10.38 4.23 -25.50
CA ARG A 524 9.18 3.91 -24.70
C ARG A 524 9.22 2.51 -24.16
N VAL A 525 8.56 2.30 -23.02
CA VAL A 525 8.36 0.98 -22.41
C VAL A 525 6.88 0.87 -22.09
N TYR A 526 6.28 -0.29 -22.40
CA TYR A 526 4.87 -0.54 -22.19
C TYR A 526 4.69 -1.84 -21.42
N LEU A 527 4.07 -1.75 -20.24
CA LEU A 527 3.76 -2.93 -19.44
C LEU A 527 2.54 -3.63 -20.04
N LEU A 528 2.82 -4.70 -20.78
CA LEU A 528 1.85 -5.66 -21.26
C LEU A 528 2.44 -7.06 -21.11
N GLY A 529 1.64 -7.95 -20.52
CA GLY A 529 1.93 -9.38 -20.52
C GLY A 529 2.08 -9.93 -21.93
N ASN A 530 2.87 -10.99 -22.10
CA ASN A 530 2.98 -11.65 -23.39
C ASN A 530 1.58 -12.23 -23.73
N PRO A 531 0.91 -11.76 -24.80
CA PRO A 531 -0.50 -12.13 -25.03
C PRO A 531 -0.71 -13.63 -25.19
N VAL A 532 0.24 -14.33 -25.83
CA VAL A 532 0.17 -15.79 -25.99
C VAL A 532 0.28 -16.48 -24.64
N VAL A 533 1.23 -16.07 -23.79
CA VAL A 533 1.37 -16.62 -22.43
C VAL A 533 0.11 -16.38 -21.60
N TRP A 534 -0.43 -15.16 -21.63
CA TRP A 534 -1.61 -14.80 -20.84
C TRP A 534 -2.88 -15.52 -21.30
N TRP A 535 -3.07 -15.68 -22.60
CA TRP A 535 -4.22 -16.43 -23.13
C TRP A 535 -4.08 -17.94 -22.94
N VAL A 536 -2.86 -18.50 -23.02
CA VAL A 536 -2.59 -19.89 -22.65
C VAL A 536 -2.89 -20.11 -21.15
N ASN A 537 -2.50 -19.17 -20.30
CA ASN A 537 -2.82 -19.18 -18.88
C ASN A 537 -4.34 -19.11 -18.62
N LEU A 538 -5.05 -18.24 -19.35
CA LEU A 538 -6.51 -18.13 -19.25
C LEU A 538 -7.21 -19.41 -19.71
N ALA A 539 -6.75 -19.99 -20.83
CA ALA A 539 -7.25 -21.28 -21.32
C ALA A 539 -6.96 -22.41 -20.32
N GLY A 540 -5.77 -22.43 -19.70
CA GLY A 540 -5.40 -23.36 -18.64
C GLY A 540 -6.31 -23.24 -17.41
N LEU A 541 -6.67 -22.02 -17.02
CA LEU A 541 -7.62 -21.73 -15.94
C LEU A 541 -9.02 -22.26 -16.24
N GLY A 542 -9.49 -22.14 -17.48
CA GLY A 542 -10.79 -22.68 -17.90
C GLY A 542 -10.80 -24.20 -18.07
N LEU A 543 -9.69 -24.77 -18.55
CA LEU A 543 -9.53 -26.21 -18.74
C LEU A 543 -9.41 -26.97 -17.42
N TYR A 544 -8.72 -26.40 -16.44
CA TYR A 544 -8.50 -27.01 -15.13
C TYR A 544 -9.79 -27.54 -14.44
N PRO A 545 -10.85 -26.72 -14.22
CA PRO A 545 -12.07 -27.20 -13.57
C PRO A 545 -12.76 -28.31 -14.37
N ILE A 546 -12.68 -28.28 -15.70
CA ILE A 546 -13.22 -29.35 -16.56
C ILE A 546 -12.48 -30.67 -16.29
N MET A 547 -11.14 -30.64 -16.30
CA MET A 547 -10.33 -31.82 -16.01
C MET A 547 -10.56 -32.37 -14.60
N VAL A 548 -10.66 -31.48 -13.60
CA VAL A 548 -10.99 -31.87 -12.22
C VAL A 548 -12.39 -32.46 -12.12
N ALA A 549 -13.39 -31.88 -12.80
CA ALA A 549 -14.75 -32.41 -12.79
C ALA A 549 -14.80 -33.80 -13.41
N VAL A 550 -14.16 -34.01 -14.56
CA VAL A 550 -14.06 -35.32 -15.22
C VAL A 550 -13.35 -36.34 -14.31
N ALA A 551 -12.21 -35.97 -13.73
CA ALA A 551 -11.46 -36.84 -12.81
C ALA A 551 -12.28 -37.21 -11.57
N SER A 552 -12.98 -36.23 -10.97
CA SER A 552 -13.82 -36.44 -9.79
C SER A 552 -15.01 -37.35 -10.09
N VAL A 553 -15.70 -37.14 -11.21
CA VAL A 553 -16.81 -37.99 -11.63
C VAL A 553 -16.33 -39.41 -11.93
N ALA A 554 -15.19 -39.56 -12.61
CA ALA A 554 -14.63 -40.88 -12.93
C ALA A 554 -14.27 -41.68 -11.66
N LEU A 555 -13.65 -41.02 -10.68
CA LEU A 555 -13.31 -41.62 -9.39
C LEU A 555 -14.59 -41.98 -8.60
N GLN A 556 -15.56 -41.06 -8.52
CA GLN A 556 -16.81 -41.29 -7.79
C GLN A 556 -17.66 -42.41 -8.41
N ARG A 557 -17.62 -42.57 -9.73
CA ARG A 557 -18.32 -43.64 -10.46
C ARG A 557 -17.61 -45.00 -10.38
N GLY A 558 -16.45 -45.08 -9.74
CA GLY A 558 -15.72 -46.33 -9.55
C GLY A 558 -15.05 -46.87 -10.81
N PHE A 559 -14.74 -46.01 -11.80
CA PHE A 559 -13.97 -46.44 -12.97
C PHE A 559 -12.59 -46.95 -12.53
N SER A 560 -12.17 -48.09 -13.07
CA SER A 560 -10.85 -48.69 -12.81
C SER A 560 -9.74 -47.90 -13.51
N LEU A 561 -9.39 -46.74 -12.96
CA LEU A 561 -8.26 -45.96 -13.41
C LEU A 561 -6.95 -46.69 -13.06
N GLY A 562 -6.06 -46.80 -14.04
CA GLY A 562 -4.68 -47.27 -13.80
C GLY A 562 -3.95 -46.35 -12.82
N GLN A 563 -2.90 -46.86 -12.17
CA GLN A 563 -2.17 -46.15 -11.12
C GLN A 563 -1.73 -44.74 -11.52
N LYS A 564 -1.05 -44.60 -12.67
CA LYS A 564 -0.61 -43.31 -13.24
C LYS A 564 -1.74 -42.27 -13.36
N ARG A 565 -2.94 -42.72 -13.72
CA ARG A 565 -4.12 -41.84 -13.88
C ARG A 565 -4.71 -41.41 -12.56
N ARG A 566 -4.68 -42.27 -11.54
CA ARG A 566 -5.07 -41.88 -10.17
C ARG A 566 -4.10 -40.85 -9.59
N GLU A 567 -2.80 -41.04 -9.81
CA GLU A 567 -1.77 -40.08 -9.39
C GLU A 567 -1.98 -38.71 -10.05
N HIS A 568 -2.22 -38.66 -11.36
CA HIS A 568 -2.55 -37.42 -12.06
C HIS A 568 -3.84 -36.76 -11.54
N ALA A 569 -4.89 -37.55 -11.28
CA ALA A 569 -6.14 -37.04 -10.72
C ALA A 569 -5.93 -36.46 -9.31
N ALA A 570 -5.14 -37.12 -8.46
CA ALA A 570 -4.81 -36.64 -7.12
C ALA A 570 -3.98 -35.35 -7.15
N VAL A 571 -3.02 -35.24 -8.09
CA VAL A 571 -2.24 -34.00 -8.30
C VAL A 571 -3.17 -32.85 -8.72
N LEU A 572 -4.08 -33.09 -9.67
CA LEU A 572 -5.06 -32.07 -10.09
C LEU A 572 -5.94 -31.64 -8.93
N GLN A 573 -6.60 -32.57 -8.25
CA GLN A 573 -7.57 -32.26 -7.18
C GLN A 573 -6.92 -31.58 -5.96
N GLY A 574 -5.79 -32.11 -5.47
CA GLY A 574 -5.13 -31.57 -4.28
C GLY A 574 -4.21 -30.40 -4.60
N LYS A 575 -3.14 -30.67 -5.36
CA LYS A 575 -2.05 -29.70 -5.57
C LYS A 575 -2.41 -28.61 -6.57
N GLY A 576 -3.17 -28.94 -7.62
CA GLY A 576 -3.80 -27.95 -8.50
C GLY A 576 -4.80 -27.08 -7.74
N GLY A 577 -5.56 -27.68 -6.81
CA GLY A 577 -6.51 -26.97 -5.95
C GLY A 577 -5.85 -25.89 -5.10
N LEU A 578 -4.68 -26.18 -4.54
CA LEU A 578 -3.87 -25.20 -3.79
C LEU A 578 -3.46 -24.00 -4.66
N LEU A 579 -3.05 -24.22 -5.91
CA LEU A 579 -2.66 -23.15 -6.83
C LEU A 579 -3.88 -22.32 -7.28
N LEU A 580 -5.02 -22.97 -7.53
CA LEU A 580 -6.27 -22.27 -7.83
C LEU A 580 -6.73 -21.41 -6.64
N LEU A 581 -6.61 -21.92 -5.40
CA LEU A 581 -6.88 -21.14 -4.20
C LEU A 581 -5.94 -19.94 -4.10
N GLY A 582 -4.64 -20.14 -4.36
CA GLY A 582 -3.66 -19.04 -4.44
C GLY A 582 -4.06 -17.97 -5.45
N TRP A 583 -4.50 -18.37 -6.65
CA TRP A 583 -5.02 -17.45 -7.67
C TRP A 583 -6.28 -16.70 -7.19
N LEU A 584 -7.26 -17.41 -6.63
CA LEU A 584 -8.51 -16.81 -6.12
C LEU A 584 -8.24 -15.78 -5.03
N LEU A 585 -7.40 -16.10 -4.05
CA LEU A 585 -7.07 -15.20 -2.95
C LEU A 585 -6.33 -13.94 -3.41
N HIS A 586 -5.52 -14.04 -4.47
CA HIS A 586 -4.80 -12.90 -5.03
C HIS A 586 -5.57 -12.16 -6.12
N TYR A 587 -6.79 -12.58 -6.47
CA TYR A 587 -7.58 -11.94 -7.53
C TYR A 587 -8.97 -11.50 -7.07
N ALA A 588 -9.73 -12.37 -6.41
CA ALA A 588 -11.10 -12.10 -6.00
C ALA A 588 -11.27 -10.85 -5.11
N PRO A 589 -10.39 -10.57 -4.13
CA PRO A 589 -10.55 -9.39 -3.27
C PRO A 589 -10.60 -8.07 -4.05
N PHE A 590 -9.91 -7.97 -5.19
CA PHE A 590 -9.87 -6.75 -5.99
C PHE A 590 -11.22 -6.34 -6.58
N TYR A 591 -12.18 -7.26 -6.72
CA TYR A 591 -13.55 -6.93 -7.13
C TYR A 591 -14.34 -6.18 -6.06
N SER A 592 -13.96 -6.35 -4.78
CA SER A 592 -14.62 -5.70 -3.64
C SER A 592 -13.96 -4.38 -3.21
N MET A 593 -12.77 -4.08 -3.74
CA MET A 593 -11.99 -2.90 -3.33
C MET A 593 -12.44 -1.64 -4.07
N GLY A 594 -13.02 -0.67 -3.34
CA GLY A 594 -13.45 0.63 -3.87
C GLY A 594 -12.34 1.69 -4.01
N ARG A 595 -11.11 1.28 -4.35
CA ARG A 595 -9.93 2.16 -4.51
C ARG A 595 -9.39 2.11 -5.94
N VAL A 596 -8.43 2.97 -6.29
CA VAL A 596 -7.74 2.93 -7.58
C VAL A 596 -6.99 1.60 -7.77
N LEU A 597 -7.14 0.97 -8.94
CA LEU A 597 -6.51 -0.29 -9.28
C LEU A 597 -5.79 -0.20 -10.64
N TYR A 598 -4.65 -0.87 -10.71
CA TYR A 598 -3.76 -0.91 -11.87
C TYR A 598 -3.44 -2.36 -12.28
N TYR A 599 -3.06 -2.53 -13.55
CA TYR A 599 -2.74 -3.83 -14.15
C TYR A 599 -1.68 -4.64 -13.36
N HIS A 600 -0.70 -3.96 -12.75
CA HIS A 600 0.36 -4.62 -11.97
C HIS A 600 -0.17 -5.41 -10.75
N HIS A 601 -1.37 -5.11 -10.26
CA HIS A 601 -1.97 -5.82 -9.12
C HIS A 601 -2.29 -7.30 -9.41
N TYR A 602 -2.42 -7.67 -10.69
CA TYR A 602 -2.74 -9.05 -11.08
C TYR A 602 -1.51 -9.98 -11.09
N PHE A 603 -0.29 -9.45 -11.10
CA PHE A 603 0.92 -10.27 -11.24
C PHE A 603 1.08 -11.38 -10.19
N PRO A 604 0.76 -11.17 -8.90
CA PRO A 604 0.74 -12.27 -7.93
C PRO A 604 -0.20 -13.41 -8.37
N ALA A 605 -1.42 -13.09 -8.81
CA ALA A 605 -2.37 -14.09 -9.31
C ALA A 605 -1.85 -14.74 -10.61
N MET A 606 -1.28 -13.98 -11.52
CA MET A 606 -0.69 -14.49 -12.78
C MET A 606 0.39 -15.56 -12.53
N LEU A 607 1.21 -15.42 -11.47
CA LEU A 607 2.20 -16.45 -11.09
C LEU A 607 1.52 -17.77 -10.73
N PHE A 608 0.46 -17.75 -9.91
CA PHE A 608 -0.33 -18.93 -9.58
C PHE A 608 -1.01 -19.53 -10.81
N SER A 609 -1.54 -18.67 -11.69
CA SER A 609 -2.15 -19.07 -12.96
C SER A 609 -1.16 -19.81 -13.87
N SER A 610 0.08 -19.31 -14.00
CA SER A 610 1.13 -19.95 -14.81
C SER A 610 1.60 -21.29 -14.22
N MET A 611 1.67 -21.39 -12.90
CA MET A 611 1.96 -22.65 -12.21
C MET A 611 0.84 -23.67 -12.42
N LEU A 612 -0.42 -23.26 -12.28
CA LEU A 612 -1.58 -24.11 -12.51
C LEU A 612 -1.63 -24.60 -13.96
N THR A 613 -1.38 -23.70 -14.91
CA THR A 613 -1.36 -23.99 -16.34
C THR A 613 -0.29 -25.03 -16.69
N GLY A 614 0.90 -24.93 -16.11
CA GLY A 614 1.94 -25.95 -16.31
C GLY A 614 1.52 -27.35 -15.85
N ILE A 615 0.83 -27.47 -14.72
CA ILE A 615 0.28 -28.75 -14.24
C ILE A 615 -0.85 -29.24 -15.16
N THR A 616 -1.80 -28.36 -15.48
CA THR A 616 -2.97 -28.71 -16.30
C THR A 616 -2.56 -29.20 -17.69
N PHE A 617 -1.67 -28.47 -18.38
CA PHE A 617 -1.20 -28.85 -19.71
C PHE A 617 -0.33 -30.11 -19.68
N ASP A 618 0.52 -30.29 -18.66
CA ASP A 618 1.31 -31.52 -18.53
C ASP A 618 0.42 -32.75 -18.37
N VAL A 619 -0.60 -32.68 -17.51
CA VAL A 619 -1.55 -33.77 -17.32
C VAL A 619 -2.38 -34.00 -18.59
N LEU A 620 -2.82 -32.94 -19.27
CA LEU A 620 -3.56 -33.04 -20.54
C LEU A 620 -2.74 -33.79 -21.59
N LEU A 621 -1.49 -33.37 -21.83
CA LEU A 621 -0.62 -33.97 -22.85
C LEU A 621 -0.28 -35.42 -22.51
N LYS A 622 -0.09 -35.74 -21.22
CA LYS A 622 0.11 -37.13 -20.77
C LYS A 622 -1.14 -37.99 -20.85
N SER A 623 -2.33 -37.40 -20.91
CA SER A 623 -3.62 -38.10 -21.02
C SER A 623 -4.00 -38.42 -22.47
N THR A 624 -3.16 -38.05 -23.45
CA THR A 624 -3.35 -38.42 -24.87
C THR A 624 -3.27 -39.92 -25.11
N ASP A 625 -2.69 -40.67 -24.16
CA ASP A 625 -2.68 -42.14 -24.11
C ASP A 625 -4.09 -42.76 -24.01
N LEU A 626 -5.10 -41.97 -23.61
CA LEU A 626 -6.51 -42.38 -23.65
C LEU A 626 -7.09 -42.44 -25.07
N LEU A 627 -6.54 -41.65 -26.00
CA LEU A 627 -7.03 -41.54 -27.37
C LEU A 627 -6.17 -42.36 -28.33
N LEU A 628 -4.86 -42.41 -28.11
CA LEU A 628 -3.89 -43.03 -29.03
C LEU A 628 -3.00 -44.02 -28.27
N ARG A 629 -2.61 -45.11 -28.93
CA ARG A 629 -1.65 -46.08 -28.38
C ARG A 629 -0.20 -45.61 -28.59
N PRO A 630 0.74 -45.99 -27.70
CA PRO A 630 2.17 -45.84 -27.97
C PRO A 630 2.55 -46.56 -29.28
N PRO A 631 3.43 -45.99 -30.13
CA PRO A 631 4.28 -44.82 -29.89
C PRO A 631 3.64 -43.46 -30.26
N TYR A 632 2.42 -43.44 -30.82
CA TYR A 632 1.79 -42.22 -31.34
C TYR A 632 1.42 -41.22 -30.24
N SER A 633 0.96 -41.68 -29.07
CA SER A 633 0.70 -40.83 -27.91
C SER A 633 1.95 -40.09 -27.43
N ASP A 634 3.09 -40.78 -27.36
CA ASP A 634 4.35 -40.20 -26.92
C ASP A 634 4.89 -39.17 -27.91
N TRP A 635 4.70 -39.42 -29.22
CA TRP A 635 5.04 -38.45 -30.26
C TRP A 635 4.16 -37.20 -30.15
N LEU A 636 2.85 -37.36 -29.98
CA LEU A 636 1.92 -36.24 -29.82
C LEU A 636 2.23 -35.42 -28.55
N GLN A 637 2.55 -36.08 -27.44
CA GLN A 637 2.97 -35.42 -26.21
C GLN A 637 4.22 -34.56 -26.45
N ARG A 638 5.27 -35.14 -27.04
CA ARG A 638 6.53 -34.41 -27.32
C ARG A 638 6.31 -33.27 -28.31
N LEU A 639 5.54 -33.51 -29.37
CA LEU A 639 5.18 -32.49 -30.35
C LEU A 639 4.42 -31.34 -29.69
N GLY A 640 3.45 -31.62 -28.82
CA GLY A 640 2.71 -30.60 -28.09
C GLY A 640 3.60 -29.77 -27.16
N GLN A 641 4.55 -30.39 -26.47
CA GLN A 641 5.52 -29.68 -25.62
C GLN A 641 6.45 -28.77 -26.45
N VAL A 642 6.98 -29.27 -27.56
CA VAL A 642 7.85 -28.50 -28.46
C VAL A 642 7.07 -27.36 -29.13
N ALA A 643 5.85 -27.61 -29.59
CA ALA A 643 4.99 -26.60 -30.17
C ALA A 643 4.70 -25.47 -29.17
N LEU A 644 4.36 -25.80 -27.93
CA LEU A 644 4.15 -24.81 -26.87
C LEU A 644 5.40 -23.96 -26.63
N LEU A 645 6.57 -24.60 -26.50
CA LEU A 645 7.84 -23.92 -26.31
C LEU A 645 8.17 -22.96 -27.47
N LEU A 646 8.06 -23.43 -28.71
CA LEU A 646 8.32 -22.62 -29.90
C LEU A 646 7.32 -21.46 -30.02
N SER A 647 6.05 -21.68 -29.70
CA SER A 647 5.03 -20.62 -29.71
C SER A 647 5.34 -19.52 -28.70
N VAL A 648 5.76 -19.89 -27.50
CA VAL A 648 6.15 -18.92 -26.44
C VAL A 648 7.42 -18.17 -26.83
N LEU A 649 8.44 -18.86 -27.35
CA LEU A 649 9.68 -18.23 -27.83
C LEU A 649 9.45 -17.27 -28.98
N TYR A 650 8.67 -17.69 -29.98
CA TYR A 650 8.32 -16.83 -31.12
C TYR A 650 7.51 -15.61 -30.67
N SER A 651 6.52 -15.82 -29.80
CA SER A 651 5.76 -14.71 -29.24
C SER A 651 6.64 -13.74 -28.43
N PHE A 652 7.57 -14.26 -27.63
CA PHE A 652 8.53 -13.42 -26.93
C PHE A 652 9.41 -12.64 -27.88
N TYR A 653 9.92 -13.26 -28.95
CA TYR A 653 10.67 -12.55 -29.98
C TYR A 653 9.88 -11.39 -30.60
N LEU A 654 8.57 -11.55 -30.81
CA LEU A 654 7.72 -10.46 -31.31
C LEU A 654 7.50 -9.35 -30.27
N PHE A 655 7.19 -9.71 -29.03
CA PHE A 655 6.77 -8.76 -28.00
C PHE A 655 7.89 -8.25 -27.07
N HIS A 656 9.12 -8.77 -27.14
CA HIS A 656 10.24 -8.31 -26.30
C HIS A 656 10.53 -6.79 -26.34
N PRO A 657 10.27 -6.04 -27.44
CA PRO A 657 10.47 -4.59 -27.44
C PRO A 657 9.53 -3.85 -26.48
N LEU A 658 8.41 -4.46 -26.07
CA LEU A 658 7.54 -3.87 -25.05
C LEU A 658 8.23 -3.76 -23.68
N SER A 659 9.12 -4.70 -23.37
CA SER A 659 9.88 -4.75 -22.11
C SER A 659 11.24 -4.06 -22.21
N TYR A 660 12.02 -4.37 -23.25
CA TYR A 660 13.38 -3.84 -23.45
C TYR A 660 13.40 -2.56 -24.29
N GLY A 661 12.23 -1.94 -24.42
CA GLY A 661 11.98 -0.66 -25.04
C GLY A 661 11.85 -0.65 -26.56
N MET A 662 11.08 0.34 -27.01
CA MET A 662 10.70 0.54 -28.41
C MET A 662 10.96 1.99 -28.84
N THR A 663 11.23 2.17 -30.13
CA THR A 663 11.46 3.47 -30.78
C THR A 663 10.66 3.56 -32.07
N GLY A 664 10.29 4.77 -32.49
CA GLY A 664 9.51 5.00 -33.72
C GLY A 664 8.04 5.30 -33.43
N PRO A 665 7.18 5.41 -34.47
CA PRO A 665 5.78 5.81 -34.30
C PRO A 665 4.96 4.79 -33.51
N LEU A 666 3.86 5.24 -32.90
CA LEU A 666 2.94 4.38 -32.13
C LEU A 666 2.35 3.26 -33.01
N ALA A 667 1.97 2.13 -32.41
CA ALA A 667 1.45 0.97 -33.13
C ALA A 667 0.11 1.23 -33.86
N HIS A 668 -0.57 2.34 -33.58
CA HIS A 668 -1.77 2.74 -34.33
C HIS A 668 -1.44 3.37 -35.69
N GLU A 669 -0.20 3.80 -35.91
CA GLU A 669 0.23 4.40 -37.17
C GLU A 669 0.59 3.30 -38.18
N PRO A 670 0.09 3.38 -39.44
CA PRO A 670 0.37 2.36 -40.47
C PRO A 670 1.86 2.16 -40.78
N GLY A 671 2.69 3.18 -40.53
CA GLY A 671 4.14 3.12 -40.73
C GLY A 671 4.92 2.52 -39.56
N SER A 672 4.26 2.13 -38.46
CA SER A 672 4.93 1.57 -37.29
C SER A 672 5.31 0.11 -37.50
N ALA A 673 6.56 -0.24 -37.16
CA ALA A 673 7.02 -1.63 -37.12
C ALA A 673 6.22 -2.49 -36.12
N MET A 674 5.57 -1.85 -35.15
CA MET A 674 4.76 -2.51 -34.13
C MET A 674 3.26 -2.60 -34.49
N ALA A 675 2.83 -2.06 -35.64
CA ALA A 675 1.42 -2.02 -36.01
C ALA A 675 0.78 -3.41 -36.11
N GLY A 676 1.50 -4.38 -36.66
CA GLY A 676 1.03 -5.78 -36.76
C GLY A 676 0.95 -6.52 -35.42
N LEU A 677 1.48 -5.94 -34.34
CA LEU A 677 1.46 -6.52 -32.99
C LEU A 677 0.30 -5.97 -32.13
N LYS A 678 -0.44 -4.98 -32.63
CA LYS A 678 -1.63 -4.45 -31.98
C LYS A 678 -2.83 -5.38 -32.22
N TRP A 679 -2.97 -6.43 -31.39
CA TRP A 679 -4.06 -7.39 -31.53
C TRP A 679 -5.38 -6.93 -30.90
N MET A 680 -5.34 -5.92 -30.02
CA MET A 680 -6.53 -5.29 -29.45
C MET A 680 -6.47 -3.78 -29.59
N ASP A 681 -7.62 -3.15 -29.89
CA ASP A 681 -7.72 -1.71 -30.10
C ASP A 681 -7.30 -0.88 -28.88
N SER A 682 -7.53 -1.43 -27.69
CA SER A 682 -7.19 -0.89 -26.38
C SER A 682 -5.69 -0.91 -26.06
N TRP A 683 -4.85 -1.55 -26.88
CA TRP A 683 -3.41 -1.51 -26.71
C TRP A 683 -2.82 -0.24 -27.33
N GLU A 684 -2.13 0.52 -26.49
CA GLU A 684 -1.63 1.86 -26.80
C GLU A 684 -0.12 1.95 -26.56
N PHE A 685 0.64 1.17 -27.33
CA PHE A 685 2.11 1.18 -27.33
C PHE A 685 2.69 1.66 -28.66
#